data_AF-A0A391PLQ4-F1
#
_entry.id   AF-A0A391PLQ4-F1
#
_cell.length_a   1.000
_cell.length_b   1.000
_cell.length_c   1.000
_cell.angle_alpha   90.00
_cell.angle_beta   90.00
_cell.angle_gamma   90.00
#
_symmetry.space_group_name_H-M   'P 1'
#
loop_
_entity.id
_entity.type
_entity.pdbx_description
1 polymer ?
#
loop_
_entity_poly.entity_id
_entity_poly.type
_entity_poly.pdbx_seq_one_letter_code
_entity_poly.pdbx_strand_id
1 'polypeptide(L)'
;MDEQNVKERQEICTERHLLAKERMEHMKKEETACGKFAEYFRTVSSFLTDVEAAYELVRTGKWKTFSVEEKQTWNQRLYQDVLPEQYGKSYANPTYAVKKLGEYGQLLSTLYTELRGAIPYAFEQKEEYLTILEELFLEMYGHFEEEEQPLKKSLEKTLYWYASDYSDVFLADRVAEQVDPSCDFAVKIVKESDWKDPSFLYDYGEYVTENEIRTLQHLNGLPEETLKKMADVYTEGYRIGFINTGKDLSKKGSVNIRYCLGFEPVIRLAIDNFAKMGLKPVIYRAAVSLITKKEQYKIGYYGAIANKQYEYDHRSDAALILDKRYVERKLEVMKHTFEKYESLAGEMAGPACMEIFGEKPFSPEAKSEAVSWSDAQNQQVLFYDSKASQITNQYIKGEERSFTIVAYPVPEIGEKYSEIFDEVIRINTLDASLYEKVQQTLIDALDQGEKVHVLGKGENQTDLWINLWKLKDPQKETIFENCVADVNIPVGEVFTSPVLKGTTGVLNVGKVYLNELQYRNLKLTFADGTVQDYTCDNFESEEENKAYIRNNILHNHETLPMGEFAIGTNTTAYVAAKKYQIEDKMPILIAEKMGPHFAVGDTCYSWCEDIRVYNPSGKEIVAKDNDFSLLRKENVEKAYFHCHTDITIPYEELEEISVVTKNGNHIILLKDGRFVLPGTEVLNEPLKELTD
;
A
#
# COMPACT_ATOMS: atom_id res chain seq x y z
N MET A 1 -3.19 -33.43 -11.86
CA MET A 1 -2.12 -33.98 -11.00
C MET A 1 -2.72 -35.22 -10.33
N ASP A 2 -2.04 -36.35 -10.35
CA ASP A 2 -2.58 -37.63 -9.87
C ASP A 2 -2.80 -37.56 -8.34
N GLU A 3 -4.00 -37.83 -7.84
CA GLU A 3 -4.38 -37.68 -6.42
C GLU A 3 -3.46 -38.48 -5.49
N GLN A 4 -2.94 -39.60 -5.97
CA GLN A 4 -2.01 -40.46 -5.25
C GLN A 4 -0.64 -39.78 -5.01
N ASN A 5 -0.17 -38.99 -5.98
CA ASN A 5 1.11 -38.27 -5.88
C ASN A 5 1.00 -37.05 -4.93
N VAL A 6 -0.17 -36.40 -4.88
CA VAL A 6 -0.44 -35.32 -3.91
C VAL A 6 -0.41 -35.86 -2.49
N LYS A 7 -1.06 -37.01 -2.26
CA LYS A 7 -1.12 -37.64 -0.95
C LYS A 7 0.26 -38.10 -0.46
N GLU A 8 1.04 -38.73 -1.31
CA GLU A 8 2.40 -39.18 -0.98
C GLU A 8 3.32 -37.99 -0.62
N ARG A 9 3.25 -36.88 -1.37
CA ARG A 9 3.98 -35.66 -1.04
C ARG A 9 3.59 -35.08 0.33
N GLN A 10 2.28 -35.08 0.63
CA GLN A 10 1.79 -34.62 1.93
C GLN A 10 2.32 -35.50 3.07
N GLU A 11 2.27 -36.83 2.92
CA GLU A 11 2.77 -37.78 3.93
C GLU A 11 4.27 -37.56 4.20
N ILE A 12 5.07 -37.37 3.15
CA ILE A 12 6.51 -37.04 3.27
C ILE A 12 6.72 -35.70 3.99
N CYS A 13 5.91 -34.68 3.65
CA CYS A 13 5.99 -33.38 4.30
C CYS A 13 5.68 -33.49 5.80
N THR A 14 4.62 -34.20 6.18
CA THR A 14 4.25 -34.42 7.58
C THR A 14 5.35 -35.17 8.34
N GLU A 15 5.99 -36.18 7.74
CA GLU A 15 7.12 -36.87 8.37
C GLU A 15 8.30 -35.92 8.65
N ARG A 16 8.68 -35.10 7.65
CA ARG A 16 9.72 -34.06 7.81
C ARG A 16 9.37 -33.05 8.90
N HIS A 17 8.12 -32.59 8.93
CA HIS A 17 7.60 -31.68 9.96
C HIS A 17 7.79 -32.23 11.37
N LEU A 18 7.38 -33.49 11.58
CA LEU A 18 7.50 -34.15 12.88
C LEU A 18 8.96 -34.33 13.31
N LEU A 19 9.85 -34.68 12.38
CA LEU A 19 11.30 -34.80 12.66
C LEU A 19 11.92 -33.46 13.03
N ALA A 20 11.56 -32.39 12.31
CA ALA A 20 12.05 -31.04 12.59
C ALA A 20 11.62 -30.57 13.99
N LYS A 21 10.33 -30.76 14.31
CA LYS A 21 9.75 -30.49 15.63
C LYS A 21 10.45 -31.25 16.76
N GLU A 22 10.72 -32.55 16.58
CA GLU A 22 11.45 -33.35 17.58
C GLU A 22 12.87 -32.81 17.81
N ARG A 23 13.60 -32.46 16.73
CA ARG A 23 14.95 -31.91 16.84
C ARG A 23 14.95 -30.57 17.57
N MET A 24 14.02 -29.68 17.26
CA MET A 24 13.89 -28.39 17.96
C MET A 24 13.63 -28.56 19.47
N GLU A 25 12.81 -29.52 19.88
CA GLU A 25 12.60 -29.81 21.31
C GLU A 25 13.86 -30.33 22.01
N HIS A 26 14.69 -31.11 21.30
CA HIS A 26 15.95 -31.61 21.84
C HIS A 26 16.97 -30.46 22.02
N MET A 27 17.05 -29.53 21.05
CA MET A 27 17.98 -28.39 21.08
C MET A 27 17.83 -27.50 22.32
N LYS A 28 16.63 -27.38 22.91
CA LYS A 28 16.41 -26.59 24.12
C LYS A 28 17.21 -27.09 25.33
N LYS A 29 17.58 -28.37 25.35
CA LYS A 29 18.24 -29.06 26.47
C LYS A 29 19.74 -29.23 26.24
N GLU A 30 20.24 -28.90 25.05
CA GLU A 30 21.66 -29.04 24.70
C GLU A 30 22.43 -27.79 25.16
N GLU A 31 23.31 -27.95 26.17
CA GLU A 31 24.07 -26.84 26.75
C GLU A 31 25.38 -26.52 26.00
N THR A 32 25.86 -27.42 25.15
CA THR A 32 27.24 -27.39 24.61
C THR A 32 27.36 -27.11 23.12
N ALA A 33 26.27 -27.12 22.35
CA ALA A 33 26.31 -26.86 20.92
C ALA A 33 26.40 -25.34 20.64
N CYS A 34 27.22 -24.94 19.67
CA CYS A 34 27.25 -23.59 19.10
C CYS A 34 27.82 -22.45 19.98
N GLY A 35 28.51 -22.75 21.08
CA GLY A 35 29.29 -21.76 21.86
C GLY A 35 28.54 -20.46 22.18
N LYS A 36 29.05 -19.31 21.70
CA LYS A 36 28.43 -17.98 21.92
C LYS A 36 27.06 -17.79 21.23
N PHE A 37 26.69 -18.66 20.29
CA PHE A 37 25.43 -18.61 19.53
C PHE A 37 24.31 -19.43 20.17
N ALA A 38 24.60 -20.25 21.20
CA ALA A 38 23.64 -21.12 21.84
C ALA A 38 22.40 -20.39 22.41
N GLU A 39 22.55 -19.15 22.87
CA GLU A 39 21.43 -18.34 23.36
C GLU A 39 20.47 -17.95 22.24
N TYR A 40 20.98 -17.59 21.06
CA TYR A 40 20.17 -17.28 19.87
C TYR A 40 19.32 -18.48 19.46
N PHE A 41 19.95 -19.64 19.22
CA PHE A 41 19.23 -20.83 18.76
C PHE A 41 18.20 -21.33 19.78
N ARG A 42 18.49 -21.28 21.09
CA ARG A 42 17.49 -21.63 22.11
C ARG A 42 16.31 -20.66 22.13
N THR A 43 16.57 -19.37 21.93
CA THR A 43 15.51 -18.35 21.90
C THR A 43 14.59 -18.58 20.70
N VAL A 44 15.17 -18.74 19.50
CA VAL A 44 14.40 -18.96 18.26
C VAL A 44 13.69 -20.31 18.27
N SER A 45 14.32 -21.37 18.76
CA SER A 45 13.68 -22.69 18.94
C SER A 45 12.49 -22.63 19.91
N SER A 46 12.61 -21.87 21.01
CA SER A 46 11.49 -21.66 21.93
C SER A 46 10.34 -20.92 21.26
N PHE A 47 10.63 -19.90 20.46
CA PHE A 47 9.63 -19.20 19.67
C PHE A 47 8.93 -20.13 18.67
N LEU A 48 9.67 -20.88 17.86
CA LEU A 48 9.10 -21.83 16.89
C LEU A 48 8.26 -22.91 17.57
N THR A 49 8.62 -23.33 18.78
CA THR A 49 7.77 -24.25 19.56
C THR A 49 6.43 -23.61 19.94
N ASP A 50 6.43 -22.33 20.31
CA ASP A 50 5.20 -21.62 20.65
C ASP A 50 4.29 -21.49 19.42
N VAL A 51 4.88 -21.30 18.23
CA VAL A 51 4.17 -21.35 16.94
C VAL A 51 3.59 -22.74 16.68
N GLU A 52 4.38 -23.80 16.86
CA GLU A 52 3.93 -25.20 16.72
C GLU A 52 2.80 -25.56 17.69
N ALA A 53 2.82 -25.00 18.91
CA ALA A 53 1.74 -25.16 19.86
C ALA A 53 0.47 -24.43 19.37
N ALA A 54 0.59 -23.25 18.78
CA ALA A 54 -0.53 -22.53 18.17
C ALA A 54 -1.09 -23.29 16.97
N TYR A 55 -0.24 -23.81 16.08
CA TYR A 55 -0.63 -24.67 14.94
C TYR A 55 -1.49 -25.84 15.41
N GLU A 56 -1.04 -26.56 16.45
CA GLU A 56 -1.78 -27.69 17.02
C GLU A 56 -3.11 -27.29 17.67
N LEU A 57 -3.16 -26.14 18.34
CA LEU A 57 -4.41 -25.61 18.93
C LEU A 57 -5.45 -25.29 17.85
N VAL A 58 -5.02 -24.71 16.72
CA VAL A 58 -5.90 -24.39 15.58
C VAL A 58 -6.33 -25.68 14.89
N ARG A 59 -5.39 -26.57 14.57
CA ARG A 59 -5.61 -27.86 13.89
C ARG A 59 -6.60 -28.76 14.62
N THR A 60 -6.51 -28.81 15.94
CA THR A 60 -7.40 -29.64 16.79
C THR A 60 -8.75 -28.98 17.08
N GLY A 61 -8.95 -27.74 16.64
CA GLY A 61 -10.16 -26.95 16.93
C GLY A 61 -10.24 -26.41 18.36
N LYS A 62 -9.25 -26.69 19.21
CA LYS A 62 -9.21 -26.20 20.60
C LYS A 62 -9.14 -24.68 20.66
N TRP A 63 -8.46 -24.04 19.71
CA TRP A 63 -8.39 -22.59 19.58
C TRP A 63 -9.76 -21.90 19.56
N LYS A 64 -10.75 -22.51 18.88
CA LYS A 64 -12.12 -21.98 18.79
C LYS A 64 -12.88 -21.98 20.12
N THR A 65 -12.39 -22.73 21.12
CA THR A 65 -13.00 -22.82 22.45
C THR A 65 -12.45 -21.81 23.44
N PHE A 66 -11.38 -21.09 23.08
CA PHE A 66 -10.73 -20.12 23.96
C PHE A 66 -11.56 -18.85 24.15
N SER A 67 -11.46 -18.28 25.35
CA SER A 67 -11.98 -16.94 25.62
C SER A 67 -11.16 -15.88 24.89
N VAL A 68 -11.70 -14.66 24.80
CA VAL A 68 -10.99 -13.50 24.25
C VAL A 68 -9.65 -13.28 24.97
N GLU A 69 -9.64 -13.39 26.30
CA GLU A 69 -8.45 -13.20 27.14
C GLU A 69 -7.38 -14.27 26.90
N GLU A 70 -7.81 -15.52 26.68
CA GLU A 70 -6.91 -16.62 26.32
C GLU A 70 -6.26 -16.37 24.95
N LYS A 71 -7.05 -15.96 23.94
CA LYS A 71 -6.52 -15.61 22.60
C LYS A 71 -5.60 -14.39 22.65
N GLN A 72 -5.94 -13.37 23.45
CA GLN A 72 -5.08 -12.21 23.72
C GLN A 72 -3.74 -12.62 24.34
N THR A 73 -3.76 -13.53 25.30
CA THR A 73 -2.53 -14.05 25.94
C THR A 73 -1.63 -14.73 24.93
N TRP A 74 -2.21 -15.53 24.01
CA TRP A 74 -1.46 -16.14 22.91
C TRP A 74 -0.92 -15.11 21.92
N ASN A 75 -1.72 -14.11 21.54
CA ASN A 75 -1.29 -13.05 20.64
C ASN A 75 -0.10 -12.28 21.24
N GLN A 76 -0.20 -11.87 22.51
CA GLN A 76 0.89 -11.22 23.22
C GLN A 76 2.14 -12.11 23.29
N ARG A 77 1.98 -13.40 23.62
CA ARG A 77 3.10 -14.36 23.70
C ARG A 77 3.83 -14.49 22.37
N LEU A 78 3.08 -14.64 21.27
CA LEU A 78 3.66 -14.85 19.95
C LEU A 78 4.43 -13.63 19.46
N TYR A 79 4.02 -12.41 19.81
CA TYR A 79 4.68 -11.16 19.37
C TYR A 79 5.61 -10.51 20.39
N GLN A 80 5.70 -11.05 21.61
CA GLN A 80 6.23 -10.39 22.80
C GLN A 80 7.59 -9.71 22.61
N ASP A 81 8.53 -10.38 21.94
CA ASP A 81 9.91 -9.93 21.86
C ASP A 81 10.14 -8.86 20.79
N VAL A 82 9.24 -8.73 19.81
CA VAL A 82 9.30 -7.67 18.79
C VAL A 82 8.53 -6.42 19.19
N LEU A 83 7.75 -6.46 20.27
CA LEU A 83 7.03 -5.27 20.77
C LEU A 83 7.99 -4.15 21.20
N PRO A 84 7.59 -2.87 21.07
CA PRO A 84 8.48 -1.73 21.28
C PRO A 84 9.28 -1.77 22.59
N GLU A 85 8.67 -2.23 23.69
CA GLU A 85 9.29 -2.28 25.01
C GLU A 85 10.39 -3.34 25.13
N GLN A 86 10.33 -4.41 24.33
CA GLN A 86 11.28 -5.53 24.36
C GLN A 86 12.24 -5.54 23.17
N TYR A 87 11.89 -4.86 22.08
CA TYR A 87 12.62 -4.91 20.82
C TYR A 87 14.10 -4.54 20.95
N GLY A 88 14.46 -3.62 21.86
CA GLY A 88 15.86 -3.27 22.15
C GLY A 88 16.74 -4.45 22.64
N LYS A 89 16.13 -5.57 23.03
CA LYS A 89 16.80 -6.79 23.52
C LYS A 89 16.47 -8.04 22.69
N SER A 90 15.75 -7.90 21.59
CA SER A 90 15.39 -9.02 20.73
C SER A 90 16.49 -9.33 19.73
N TYR A 91 16.67 -10.61 19.40
CA TYR A 91 17.51 -11.03 18.28
C TYR A 91 16.96 -10.59 16.93
N ALA A 92 15.71 -10.14 16.87
CA ALA A 92 15.11 -9.51 15.69
C ALA A 92 15.53 -8.04 15.55
N ASN A 93 16.27 -7.46 16.50
CA ASN A 93 16.80 -6.11 16.36
C ASN A 93 18.24 -6.18 15.86
N PRO A 94 18.56 -5.67 14.65
CA PRO A 94 19.91 -5.80 14.08
C PRO A 94 21.02 -5.27 14.98
N THR A 95 20.80 -4.16 15.68
CA THR A 95 21.80 -3.60 16.62
C THR A 95 22.06 -4.56 17.80
N TYR A 96 21.01 -5.17 18.35
CA TYR A 96 21.17 -6.15 19.43
C TYR A 96 21.84 -7.43 18.93
N ALA A 97 21.39 -7.95 17.78
CA ALA A 97 21.92 -9.16 17.17
C ALA A 97 23.41 -9.02 16.82
N VAL A 98 23.83 -7.92 16.18
CA VAL A 98 25.24 -7.65 15.86
C VAL A 98 26.08 -7.49 17.14
N LYS A 99 25.56 -6.81 18.16
CA LYS A 99 26.24 -6.69 19.46
C LYS A 99 26.49 -8.06 20.11
N LYS A 100 25.56 -9.01 19.98
CA LYS A 100 25.65 -10.33 20.63
C LYS A 100 26.39 -11.37 19.79
N LEU A 101 26.19 -11.34 18.47
CA LEU A 101 26.59 -12.41 17.55
C LEU A 101 27.75 -11.97 16.63
N GLY A 102 28.15 -10.70 16.66
CA GLY A 102 29.23 -10.16 15.83
C GLY A 102 28.84 -10.10 14.35
N GLU A 103 29.75 -10.52 13.46
CA GLU A 103 29.56 -10.45 12.00
C GLU A 103 28.38 -11.25 11.44
N TYR A 104 27.87 -12.20 12.22
CA TYR A 104 26.70 -13.03 11.92
C TYR A 104 25.37 -12.38 12.30
N GLY A 105 25.41 -11.34 13.15
CA GLY A 105 24.22 -10.78 13.77
C GLY A 105 23.22 -10.23 12.76
N GLN A 106 23.68 -9.58 11.69
CA GLN A 106 22.81 -9.06 10.65
C GLN A 106 22.03 -10.20 9.95
N LEU A 107 22.73 -11.26 9.50
CA LEU A 107 22.12 -12.41 8.84
C LEU A 107 21.17 -13.17 9.77
N LEU A 108 21.57 -13.40 11.02
CA LEU A 108 20.75 -14.11 11.99
C LEU A 108 19.53 -13.28 12.45
N SER A 109 19.62 -11.96 12.48
CA SER A 109 18.46 -11.08 12.68
C SER A 109 17.45 -11.22 11.54
N THR A 110 17.92 -11.22 10.29
CA THR A 110 17.07 -11.44 9.12
C THR A 110 16.47 -12.84 9.10
N LEU A 111 17.25 -13.88 9.44
CA LEU A 111 16.75 -15.25 9.57
C LEU A 111 15.62 -15.32 10.61
N TYR A 112 15.82 -14.73 11.79
CA TYR A 112 14.78 -14.75 12.81
C TYR A 112 13.51 -14.05 12.31
N THR A 113 13.63 -12.91 11.64
CA THR A 113 12.50 -12.23 10.99
C THR A 113 11.77 -13.11 9.97
N GLU A 114 12.49 -13.88 9.14
CA GLU A 114 11.87 -14.82 8.20
C GLU A 114 11.09 -15.92 8.93
N LEU A 115 11.67 -16.48 9.99
CA LEU A 115 11.04 -17.52 10.82
C LEU A 115 9.78 -17.02 11.54
N ARG A 116 9.67 -15.71 11.82
CA ARG A 116 8.43 -15.14 12.39
C ARG A 116 7.24 -15.17 11.44
N GLY A 117 7.47 -15.32 10.13
CA GLY A 117 6.44 -15.64 9.16
C GLY A 117 5.69 -16.94 9.47
N ALA A 118 6.24 -17.82 10.31
CA ALA A 118 5.58 -19.04 10.77
C ALA A 118 4.28 -18.77 11.57
N ILE A 119 4.14 -17.59 12.22
CA ILE A 119 2.94 -17.25 12.98
C ILE A 119 1.69 -17.34 12.09
N PRO A 120 1.54 -16.52 11.02
CA PRO A 120 0.35 -16.61 10.17
C PRO A 120 0.20 -17.98 9.50
N TYR A 121 1.28 -18.65 9.12
CA TYR A 121 1.23 -19.98 8.50
C TYR A 121 0.65 -21.05 9.43
N ALA A 122 0.89 -20.95 10.75
CA ALA A 122 0.26 -21.82 11.74
C ALA A 122 -1.27 -21.66 11.79
N PHE A 123 -1.77 -20.44 11.66
CA PHE A 123 -3.22 -20.16 11.67
C PHE A 123 -3.89 -20.51 10.35
N GLU A 124 -3.18 -20.32 9.23
CA GLU A 124 -3.62 -20.73 7.89
C GLU A 124 -3.48 -22.23 7.62
N GLN A 125 -2.88 -22.98 8.56
CA GLN A 125 -2.64 -24.42 8.47
C GLN A 125 -1.75 -24.82 7.28
N LYS A 126 -0.74 -24.00 6.98
CA LYS A 126 0.25 -24.22 5.91
C LYS A 126 1.43 -25.06 6.44
N GLU A 127 1.20 -26.35 6.68
CA GLU A 127 2.21 -27.27 7.22
C GLU A 127 3.52 -27.28 6.41
N GLU A 128 3.43 -27.29 5.08
CA GLU A 128 4.61 -27.25 4.19
C GLU A 128 5.49 -26.02 4.44
N TYR A 129 4.88 -24.86 4.71
CA TYR A 129 5.62 -23.62 4.95
C TYR A 129 6.32 -23.66 6.31
N LEU A 130 5.65 -24.22 7.33
CA LEU A 130 6.24 -24.42 8.64
C LEU A 130 7.44 -25.36 8.54
N THR A 131 7.29 -26.51 7.87
CA THR A 131 8.37 -27.48 7.66
C THR A 131 9.57 -26.84 6.97
N ILE A 132 9.34 -26.06 5.91
CA ILE A 132 10.40 -25.38 5.15
C ILE A 132 11.18 -24.38 6.04
N LEU A 133 10.47 -23.58 6.85
CA LEU A 133 11.09 -22.63 7.77
C LEU A 133 11.88 -23.34 8.89
N GLU A 134 11.32 -24.41 9.44
CA GLU A 134 11.98 -25.20 10.49
C GLU A 134 13.24 -25.89 9.96
N GLU A 135 13.20 -26.43 8.74
CA GLU A 135 14.38 -27.00 8.09
C GLU A 135 15.46 -25.96 7.82
N LEU A 136 15.09 -24.75 7.36
CA LEU A 136 16.03 -23.64 7.22
C LEU A 136 16.71 -23.32 8.58
N PHE A 137 15.92 -23.27 9.65
CA PHE A 137 16.45 -23.03 11.00
C PHE A 137 17.42 -24.14 11.44
N LEU A 138 17.08 -25.41 11.18
CA LEU A 138 17.91 -26.56 11.53
C LEU A 138 19.18 -26.65 10.68
N GLU A 139 19.12 -26.33 9.39
CA GLU A 139 20.31 -26.28 8.53
C GLU A 139 21.25 -25.18 9.01
N MET A 140 20.72 -23.99 9.30
CA MET A 140 21.48 -22.88 9.87
C MET A 140 22.13 -23.27 11.20
N TYR A 141 21.41 -23.98 12.07
CA TYR A 141 21.95 -24.50 13.32
C TYR A 141 23.07 -25.53 13.10
N GLY A 142 22.91 -26.45 12.14
CA GLY A 142 23.89 -27.49 11.82
C GLY A 142 25.28 -26.93 11.47
N HIS A 143 25.36 -25.81 10.74
CA HIS A 143 26.64 -25.14 10.46
C HIS A 143 27.40 -24.76 11.75
N PHE A 144 26.70 -24.37 12.82
CA PHE A 144 27.31 -24.02 14.11
C PHE A 144 27.53 -25.22 15.05
N GLU A 145 26.92 -26.37 14.76
CA GLU A 145 27.27 -27.64 15.43
C GLU A 145 28.57 -28.22 14.87
N GLU A 146 28.77 -28.12 13.56
CA GLU A 146 29.96 -28.64 12.87
C GLU A 146 31.21 -27.78 13.13
N GLU A 147 31.05 -26.46 13.12
CA GLU A 147 32.15 -25.51 13.29
C GLU A 147 31.82 -24.46 14.37
N GLU A 148 32.76 -24.16 15.27
CA GLU A 148 32.54 -23.14 16.32
C GLU A 148 32.30 -21.73 15.73
N GLN A 149 32.88 -21.46 14.55
CA GLN A 149 32.70 -20.24 13.77
C GLN A 149 32.60 -20.59 12.28
N PRO A 150 31.41 -20.94 11.78
CA PRO A 150 31.25 -21.30 10.38
C PRO A 150 31.57 -20.12 9.47
N LEU A 151 32.01 -20.41 8.24
CA LEU A 151 32.18 -19.40 7.21
C LEU A 151 30.85 -18.67 6.96
N LYS A 152 30.81 -17.34 7.16
CA LYS A 152 29.60 -16.51 6.92
C LYS A 152 28.99 -16.75 5.53
N LYS A 153 29.85 -16.95 4.52
CA LYS A 153 29.46 -17.26 3.14
C LYS A 153 28.69 -18.58 3.00
N SER A 154 28.91 -19.55 3.88
CA SER A 154 28.13 -20.80 3.89
C SER A 154 26.69 -20.53 4.32
N LEU A 155 26.50 -19.71 5.36
CA LEU A 155 25.16 -19.30 5.83
C LEU A 155 24.43 -18.46 4.79
N GLU A 156 25.12 -17.51 4.15
CA GLU A 156 24.57 -16.70 3.04
C GLU A 156 24.10 -17.59 1.89
N LYS A 157 24.85 -18.65 1.57
CA LYS A 157 24.44 -19.64 0.55
C LYS A 157 23.21 -20.44 0.97
N THR A 158 23.13 -20.91 2.21
CA THR A 158 21.93 -21.61 2.71
C THR A 158 20.71 -20.70 2.57
N LEU A 159 20.80 -19.43 2.98
CA LEU A 159 19.70 -18.46 2.82
C LEU A 159 19.34 -18.20 1.34
N TYR A 160 20.35 -18.10 0.47
CA TYR A 160 20.14 -17.90 -0.96
C TYR A 160 19.41 -19.09 -1.61
N TRP A 161 19.85 -20.32 -1.35
CA TRP A 161 19.24 -21.52 -1.93
C TRP A 161 17.85 -21.78 -1.36
N TYR A 162 17.65 -21.55 -0.06
CA TYR A 162 16.30 -21.50 0.52
C TYR A 162 15.38 -20.58 -0.29
N ALA A 163 15.79 -19.33 -0.51
CA ALA A 163 14.96 -18.36 -1.21
C ALA A 163 14.74 -18.72 -2.68
N SER A 164 15.78 -19.18 -3.37
CA SER A 164 15.75 -19.56 -4.79
C SER A 164 14.90 -20.82 -5.04
N ASP A 165 15.07 -21.85 -4.23
CA ASP A 165 14.43 -23.15 -4.41
C ASP A 165 12.96 -23.08 -4.01
N TYR A 166 12.66 -22.45 -2.87
CA TYR A 166 11.29 -22.31 -2.39
C TYR A 166 10.54 -21.12 -3.00
N SER A 167 11.13 -20.39 -3.96
CA SER A 167 10.36 -19.50 -4.83
C SER A 167 9.24 -20.24 -5.56
N ASP A 168 9.46 -21.49 -5.98
CA ASP A 168 8.42 -22.34 -6.62
C ASP A 168 7.24 -22.67 -5.70
N VAL A 169 7.38 -22.41 -4.40
CA VAL A 169 6.33 -22.60 -3.38
C VAL A 169 5.76 -21.24 -2.98
N PHE A 170 6.54 -20.42 -2.26
CA PHE A 170 6.06 -19.17 -1.68
C PHE A 170 5.63 -18.15 -2.74
N LEU A 171 6.41 -17.95 -3.81
CA LEU A 171 6.06 -16.97 -4.84
C LEU A 171 4.94 -17.50 -5.75
N ALA A 172 4.94 -18.79 -6.07
CA ALA A 172 3.88 -19.41 -6.86
C ALA A 172 2.52 -19.32 -6.15
N ASP A 173 2.45 -19.72 -4.88
CA ASP A 173 1.22 -19.60 -4.10
C ASP A 173 0.81 -18.13 -3.94
N ARG A 174 1.77 -17.22 -3.74
CA ARG A 174 1.48 -15.78 -3.68
C ARG A 174 0.82 -15.26 -4.95
N VAL A 175 1.23 -15.74 -6.12
CA VAL A 175 0.59 -15.38 -7.41
C VAL A 175 -0.77 -16.06 -7.53
N ALA A 176 -0.91 -17.31 -7.11
CA ALA A 176 -2.19 -18.04 -7.13
C ALA A 176 -3.25 -17.37 -6.24
N GLU A 177 -2.90 -17.05 -4.99
CA GLU A 177 -3.77 -16.39 -4.01
C GLU A 177 -4.26 -15.02 -4.49
N GLN A 178 -3.53 -14.36 -5.40
CA GLN A 178 -3.95 -13.09 -5.99
C GLN A 178 -5.09 -13.23 -7.00
N VAL A 179 -5.32 -14.42 -7.56
CA VAL A 179 -6.29 -14.63 -8.66
C VAL A 179 -7.30 -15.74 -8.40
N ASP A 180 -7.01 -16.68 -7.50
CA ASP A 180 -7.87 -17.85 -7.25
C ASP A 180 -8.83 -17.64 -6.07
N PRO A 181 -10.17 -17.55 -6.31
CA PRO A 181 -11.16 -17.44 -5.24
C PRO A 181 -11.29 -18.70 -4.37
N SER A 182 -10.64 -19.81 -4.73
CA SER A 182 -10.63 -21.03 -3.90
C SER A 182 -9.72 -20.89 -2.67
N CYS A 183 -8.77 -19.95 -2.70
CA CYS A 183 -7.95 -19.55 -1.56
C CYS A 183 -8.79 -18.69 -0.57
N ASP A 184 -9.68 -19.33 0.18
CA ASP A 184 -10.82 -18.69 0.85
C ASP A 184 -10.66 -18.53 2.38
N PHE A 185 -9.45 -18.61 2.93
CA PHE A 185 -9.18 -18.54 4.38
C PHE A 185 -9.85 -17.33 5.05
N ALA A 186 -9.55 -16.11 4.59
CA ALA A 186 -10.14 -14.89 5.14
C ALA A 186 -11.63 -14.76 4.77
N VAL A 187 -12.04 -15.22 3.58
CA VAL A 187 -13.45 -15.20 3.16
C VAL A 187 -14.32 -16.02 4.11
N LYS A 188 -13.85 -17.18 4.57
CA LYS A 188 -14.52 -18.01 5.58
C LYS A 188 -14.66 -17.26 6.90
N ILE A 189 -13.59 -16.65 7.40
CA ILE A 189 -13.64 -15.89 8.67
C ILE A 189 -14.68 -14.76 8.57
N VAL A 190 -14.66 -13.96 7.50
CA VAL A 190 -15.61 -12.85 7.30
C VAL A 190 -17.07 -13.33 7.25
N LYS A 191 -17.33 -14.46 6.58
CA LYS A 191 -18.70 -14.99 6.39
C LYS A 191 -19.24 -15.71 7.60
N GLU A 192 -18.40 -16.45 8.32
CA GLU A 192 -18.82 -17.41 9.35
C GLU A 192 -18.73 -16.85 10.78
N SER A 193 -17.93 -15.80 11.01
CA SER A 193 -17.73 -15.24 12.37
C SER A 193 -18.93 -14.48 12.90
N ASP A 194 -19.14 -14.52 14.23
CA ASP A 194 -20.04 -13.61 14.93
C ASP A 194 -19.29 -12.33 15.31
N TRP A 195 -19.69 -11.23 14.68
CA TRP A 195 -18.95 -9.97 14.78
C TRP A 195 -19.11 -9.27 16.12
N LYS A 196 -20.12 -9.69 16.89
CA LYS A 196 -20.31 -9.20 18.25
C LYS A 196 -19.25 -9.72 19.21
N ASP A 197 -18.57 -10.81 18.83
CA ASP A 197 -17.44 -11.36 19.57
C ASP A 197 -16.12 -10.97 18.90
N PRO A 198 -15.32 -10.05 19.46
CA PRO A 198 -14.03 -9.67 18.88
C PRO A 198 -12.99 -10.82 18.88
N SER A 199 -13.26 -11.96 19.53
CA SER A 199 -12.33 -13.09 19.60
C SER A 199 -11.94 -13.64 18.22
N PHE A 200 -12.78 -13.48 17.19
CA PHE A 200 -12.49 -13.99 15.85
C PHE A 200 -11.32 -13.23 15.18
N LEU A 201 -11.02 -11.99 15.60
CA LEU A 201 -9.90 -11.21 15.04
C LEU A 201 -8.56 -11.95 15.21
N TYR A 202 -8.43 -12.75 16.27
CA TYR A 202 -7.24 -13.56 16.52
C TYR A 202 -7.19 -14.85 15.67
N ASP A 203 -8.28 -15.24 15.01
CA ASP A 203 -8.32 -16.44 14.17
C ASP A 203 -7.55 -16.24 12.86
N TYR A 204 -7.28 -14.99 12.49
CA TYR A 204 -6.38 -14.66 11.39
C TYR A 204 -4.91 -14.92 11.70
N GLY A 205 -4.49 -15.10 12.95
CA GLY A 205 -3.07 -15.18 13.30
C GLY A 205 -2.30 -13.87 13.05
N GLU A 206 -3.00 -12.74 13.03
CA GLU A 206 -2.43 -11.39 12.98
C GLU A 206 -2.18 -10.85 14.38
N TYR A 207 -1.34 -9.82 14.50
CA TYR A 207 -1.28 -9.04 15.74
C TYR A 207 -2.51 -8.15 15.84
N VAL A 208 -3.16 -8.13 17.00
CA VAL A 208 -4.42 -7.39 17.21
C VAL A 208 -4.25 -6.47 18.40
N THR A 209 -4.58 -5.20 18.20
CA THR A 209 -4.54 -4.16 19.21
C THR A 209 -5.93 -3.60 19.48
N GLU A 210 -5.97 -2.58 20.33
CA GLU A 210 -7.18 -1.84 20.60
C GLU A 210 -7.73 -1.12 19.35
N ASN A 211 -6.89 -0.86 18.32
CA ASN A 211 -7.34 -0.23 17.08
C ASN A 211 -8.34 -1.10 16.34
N GLU A 212 -8.02 -2.37 16.10
CA GLU A 212 -8.88 -3.32 15.39
C GLU A 212 -10.14 -3.61 16.20
N ILE A 213 -9.99 -3.83 17.52
CA ILE A 213 -11.10 -4.15 18.42
C ILE A 213 -12.11 -3.00 18.51
N ARG A 214 -11.65 -1.77 18.76
CA ARG A 214 -12.57 -0.61 18.91
C ARG A 214 -13.16 -0.20 17.56
N THR A 215 -12.46 -0.44 16.44
CA THR A 215 -13.04 -0.25 15.10
C THR A 215 -14.22 -1.19 14.90
N LEU A 216 -14.04 -2.49 15.17
CA LEU A 216 -15.12 -3.47 15.11
C LEU A 216 -16.30 -3.09 16.02
N GLN A 217 -16.00 -2.65 17.25
CA GLN A 217 -17.02 -2.20 18.20
C GLN A 217 -17.78 -0.96 17.72
N HIS A 218 -17.10 0.04 17.15
CA HIS A 218 -17.74 1.24 16.61
C HIS A 218 -18.67 0.86 15.45
N LEU A 219 -18.20 0.03 14.51
CA LEU A 219 -19.02 -0.46 13.39
C LEU A 219 -20.25 -1.24 13.87
N ASN A 220 -20.11 -2.10 14.88
CA ASN A 220 -21.24 -2.82 15.47
C ASN A 220 -22.24 -1.90 16.19
N GLY A 221 -21.82 -0.69 16.58
CA GLY A 221 -22.68 0.33 17.18
C GLY A 221 -23.43 1.19 16.17
N LEU A 222 -23.04 1.16 14.89
CA LEU A 222 -23.68 1.94 13.83
C LEU A 222 -25.04 1.36 13.43
N PRO A 223 -25.98 2.21 12.96
CA PRO A 223 -27.20 1.73 12.31
C PRO A 223 -26.88 0.84 11.10
N GLU A 224 -27.69 -0.20 10.88
CA GLU A 224 -27.52 -1.12 9.73
C GLU A 224 -27.51 -0.39 8.38
N GLU A 225 -28.37 0.62 8.22
CA GLU A 225 -28.41 1.47 7.02
C GLU A 225 -27.09 2.23 6.80
N THR A 226 -26.37 2.61 7.86
CA THR A 226 -25.07 3.27 7.75
C THR A 226 -24.00 2.29 7.28
N LEU A 227 -23.94 1.09 7.85
CA LEU A 227 -23.02 0.03 7.41
C LEU A 227 -23.26 -0.34 5.95
N LYS A 228 -24.54 -0.48 5.57
CA LYS A 228 -24.94 -0.72 4.20
C LYS A 228 -24.51 0.42 3.28
N LYS A 229 -24.71 1.68 3.68
CA LYS A 229 -24.26 2.84 2.90
C LYS A 229 -22.74 2.85 2.70
N MET A 230 -21.95 2.50 3.71
CA MET A 230 -20.49 2.38 3.59
C MET A 230 -20.10 1.32 2.54
N ALA A 231 -20.72 0.13 2.60
CA ALA A 231 -20.47 -0.94 1.62
C ALA A 231 -20.98 -0.58 0.22
N ASP A 232 -22.16 0.04 0.11
CA ASP A 232 -22.76 0.46 -1.16
C ASP A 232 -21.88 1.50 -1.85
N VAL A 233 -21.42 2.54 -1.16
CA VAL A 233 -20.52 3.55 -1.75
C VAL A 233 -19.20 2.92 -2.23
N TYR A 234 -18.59 2.08 -1.41
CA TYR A 234 -17.36 1.37 -1.76
C TYR A 234 -17.51 0.43 -2.98
N THR A 235 -18.61 -0.32 -3.06
CA THR A 235 -18.83 -1.27 -4.17
C THR A 235 -19.43 -0.63 -5.42
N GLU A 236 -20.29 0.39 -5.28
CA GLU A 236 -20.84 1.12 -6.42
C GLU A 236 -19.80 2.01 -7.08
N GLY A 237 -18.88 2.61 -6.31
CA GLY A 237 -17.70 3.26 -6.89
C GLY A 237 -17.01 2.31 -7.87
N TYR A 238 -16.68 1.11 -7.41
CA TYR A 238 -16.05 0.07 -8.23
C TYR A 238 -16.78 -0.19 -9.54
N ARG A 239 -18.09 -0.38 -9.47
CA ARG A 239 -18.96 -0.60 -10.65
C ARG A 239 -19.01 0.62 -11.58
N ILE A 240 -19.06 1.83 -11.03
CA ILE A 240 -19.08 3.08 -11.80
C ILE A 240 -17.74 3.28 -12.51
N GLY A 241 -16.60 2.94 -11.88
CA GLY A 241 -15.29 2.97 -12.53
C GLY A 241 -15.24 2.13 -13.82
N PHE A 242 -15.89 0.96 -13.85
CA PHE A 242 -16.05 0.17 -15.09
C PHE A 242 -16.88 0.91 -16.14
N ILE A 243 -17.97 1.58 -15.74
CA ILE A 243 -18.84 2.33 -16.67
C ILE A 243 -18.11 3.52 -17.28
N ASN A 244 -17.49 4.36 -16.45
CA ASN A 244 -16.85 5.60 -16.88
C ASN A 244 -15.66 5.34 -17.82
N THR A 245 -14.97 4.22 -17.60
CA THR A 245 -13.85 3.80 -18.45
C THR A 245 -14.26 2.90 -19.64
N GLY A 246 -15.56 2.66 -19.83
CA GLY A 246 -16.07 1.84 -20.93
C GLY A 246 -15.65 0.36 -20.86
N LYS A 247 -15.27 -0.13 -19.67
CA LYS A 247 -14.79 -1.49 -19.45
C LYS A 247 -15.95 -2.43 -19.19
N ASP A 248 -15.93 -3.59 -19.86
CA ASP A 248 -16.97 -4.59 -19.74
C ASP A 248 -16.76 -5.49 -18.52
N LEU A 249 -17.45 -5.17 -17.42
CA LEU A 249 -17.41 -5.94 -16.18
C LEU A 249 -17.88 -7.40 -16.36
N SER A 250 -18.74 -7.70 -17.34
CA SER A 250 -19.28 -9.05 -17.53
C SER A 250 -18.23 -10.08 -17.97
N LYS A 251 -17.04 -9.63 -18.38
CA LYS A 251 -15.88 -10.47 -18.68
C LYS A 251 -15.12 -10.91 -17.43
N LYS A 252 -15.46 -10.37 -16.26
CA LYS A 252 -14.74 -10.60 -15.01
C LYS A 252 -15.50 -11.55 -14.09
N GLY A 253 -14.75 -12.29 -13.29
CA GLY A 253 -15.28 -13.35 -12.41
C GLY A 253 -14.86 -13.21 -10.95
N SER A 254 -13.88 -12.37 -10.64
CA SER A 254 -13.39 -12.18 -9.27
C SER A 254 -12.97 -10.75 -8.98
N VAL A 255 -13.04 -10.35 -7.71
CA VAL A 255 -12.60 -9.06 -7.19
C VAL A 255 -11.59 -9.28 -6.06
N ASN A 256 -10.52 -8.49 -6.05
CA ASN A 256 -9.54 -8.56 -4.98
C ASN A 256 -9.89 -7.60 -3.85
N ILE A 257 -10.27 -8.08 -2.66
CA ILE A 257 -10.64 -7.22 -1.54
C ILE A 257 -9.47 -7.14 -0.55
N ARG A 258 -9.04 -5.92 -0.22
CA ARG A 258 -7.94 -5.62 0.71
C ARG A 258 -8.45 -4.73 1.83
N TYR A 259 -8.17 -5.08 3.08
CA TYR A 259 -8.68 -4.35 4.25
C TYR A 259 -7.85 -4.61 5.51
N CYS A 260 -7.93 -3.72 6.50
CA CYS A 260 -7.36 -3.97 7.83
C CYS A 260 -8.39 -4.66 8.73
N LEU A 261 -7.94 -5.54 9.63
CA LEU A 261 -8.83 -6.23 10.57
C LEU A 261 -9.69 -5.24 11.38
N GLY A 262 -10.91 -5.65 11.72
CA GLY A 262 -11.92 -4.83 12.41
C GLY A 262 -13.00 -4.27 11.47
N PHE A 263 -12.77 -4.25 10.15
CA PHE A 263 -13.75 -3.79 9.15
C PHE A 263 -14.66 -4.89 8.59
N GLU A 264 -14.60 -6.12 9.13
CA GLU A 264 -15.34 -7.28 8.64
C GLU A 264 -16.86 -7.05 8.48
N PRO A 265 -17.55 -6.28 9.35
CA PRO A 265 -18.96 -5.97 9.15
C PRO A 265 -19.28 -5.34 7.77
N VAL A 266 -18.42 -4.41 7.33
CA VAL A 266 -18.58 -3.73 6.03
C VAL A 266 -18.11 -4.65 4.90
N ILE A 267 -17.03 -5.41 5.09
CA ILE A 267 -16.50 -6.34 4.08
C ILE A 267 -17.50 -7.46 3.77
N ARG A 268 -18.25 -7.98 4.75
CA ARG A 268 -19.31 -8.98 4.46
C ARG A 268 -20.38 -8.41 3.53
N LEU A 269 -20.84 -7.19 3.77
CA LEU A 269 -21.81 -6.51 2.92
C LEU A 269 -21.23 -6.23 1.53
N ALA A 270 -19.95 -5.85 1.45
CA ALA A 270 -19.25 -5.66 0.20
C ALA A 270 -19.14 -6.96 -0.62
N ILE A 271 -18.84 -8.09 0.03
CA ILE A 271 -18.83 -9.42 -0.61
C ILE A 271 -20.21 -9.72 -1.22
N ASP A 272 -21.29 -9.45 -0.49
CA ASP A 272 -22.66 -9.66 -0.99
C ASP A 272 -22.99 -8.74 -2.17
N ASN A 273 -22.52 -7.49 -2.14
CA ASN A 273 -22.67 -6.55 -3.24
C ASN A 273 -21.89 -6.99 -4.49
N PHE A 274 -20.64 -7.38 -4.35
CA PHE A 274 -19.84 -7.91 -5.45
C PHE A 274 -20.40 -9.22 -6.02
N ALA A 275 -20.97 -10.08 -5.18
CA ALA A 275 -21.65 -11.28 -5.65
C ALA A 275 -22.84 -10.95 -6.57
N LYS A 276 -23.59 -9.86 -6.30
CA LYS A 276 -24.66 -9.37 -7.19
C LYS A 276 -24.12 -8.85 -8.53
N MET A 277 -22.86 -8.43 -8.57
CA MET A 277 -22.14 -8.03 -9.79
C MET A 277 -21.51 -9.22 -10.54
N GLY A 278 -21.65 -10.44 -10.03
CA GLY A 278 -21.08 -11.66 -10.62
C GLY A 278 -19.63 -11.95 -10.20
N LEU A 279 -19.10 -11.23 -9.21
CA LEU A 279 -17.70 -11.36 -8.79
C LEU A 279 -17.56 -12.20 -7.52
N LYS A 280 -16.60 -13.13 -7.53
CA LYS A 280 -16.17 -13.88 -6.35
C LYS A 280 -15.08 -13.11 -5.59
N PRO A 281 -15.10 -13.10 -4.25
CA PRO A 281 -14.06 -12.42 -3.48
C PRO A 281 -12.75 -13.22 -3.51
N VAL A 282 -11.65 -12.52 -3.73
CA VAL A 282 -10.28 -12.99 -3.52
C VAL A 282 -9.68 -12.13 -2.41
N ILE A 283 -9.38 -12.75 -1.26
CA ILE A 283 -8.91 -12.07 -0.06
C ILE A 283 -7.68 -12.80 0.47
N TYR A 284 -6.51 -12.21 0.26
CA TYR A 284 -5.21 -12.78 0.63
C TYR A 284 -4.47 -11.89 1.62
N ARG A 285 -3.57 -12.46 2.43
CA ARG A 285 -2.81 -11.73 3.46
C ARG A 285 -1.74 -10.82 2.88
N ALA A 286 -1.33 -9.77 3.58
CA ALA A 286 -0.05 -9.13 3.34
C ALA A 286 1.11 -10.15 3.41
N ALA A 287 2.05 -10.08 2.46
CA ALA A 287 3.18 -10.99 2.40
C ALA A 287 4.14 -10.78 3.59
N VAL A 288 4.61 -11.87 4.19
CA VAL A 288 5.51 -11.85 5.37
C VAL A 288 6.90 -12.43 5.12
N SER A 289 7.06 -13.30 4.11
CA SER A 289 8.35 -13.94 3.80
C SER A 289 9.29 -13.01 3.03
N LEU A 290 10.58 -13.10 3.31
CA LEU A 290 11.72 -12.56 2.58
C LEU A 290 11.64 -12.78 1.06
N ILE A 291 11.01 -13.87 0.62
CA ILE A 291 10.85 -14.21 -0.80
C ILE A 291 9.80 -13.31 -1.48
N THR A 292 8.75 -12.92 -0.75
CA THR A 292 7.53 -12.31 -1.32
C THR A 292 7.22 -10.91 -0.80
N LYS A 293 7.75 -10.51 0.36
CA LYS A 293 7.55 -9.19 0.96
C LYS A 293 8.12 -8.09 0.06
N LYS A 294 7.42 -6.97 -0.01
CA LYS A 294 7.88 -5.76 -0.70
C LYS A 294 8.14 -4.69 0.35
N GLU A 295 9.39 -4.63 0.82
CA GLU A 295 9.81 -3.68 1.85
C GLU A 295 8.83 -3.65 3.04
N GLN A 296 8.45 -2.46 3.51
CA GLN A 296 7.46 -2.27 4.59
C GLN A 296 5.99 -2.32 4.11
N TYR A 297 5.72 -2.46 2.80
CA TYR A 297 4.36 -2.35 2.27
C TYR A 297 3.50 -3.57 2.59
N LYS A 298 2.29 -3.34 3.13
CA LYS A 298 1.30 -4.39 3.42
C LYS A 298 0.20 -4.41 2.36
N ILE A 299 0.29 -5.34 1.41
CA ILE A 299 -0.70 -5.51 0.32
C ILE A 299 -1.51 -6.77 0.56
N GLY A 300 -2.81 -6.62 0.83
CA GLY A 300 -3.73 -7.71 1.17
C GLY A 300 -4.57 -7.33 2.40
N TYR A 301 -5.01 -8.31 3.16
CA TYR A 301 -5.47 -8.07 4.54
C TYR A 301 -4.32 -8.18 5.54
N TYR A 302 -4.40 -7.42 6.63
CA TYR A 302 -3.44 -7.49 7.75
C TYR A 302 -4.07 -6.91 9.03
N GLY A 303 -3.49 -7.23 10.20
CA GLY A 303 -3.88 -6.65 11.49
C GLY A 303 -3.01 -5.45 11.85
N ALA A 304 -2.77 -5.24 13.14
CA ALA A 304 -1.90 -4.17 13.61
C ALA A 304 -0.42 -4.42 13.29
N ILE A 305 0.33 -3.35 13.05
CA ILE A 305 1.79 -3.42 12.98
C ILE A 305 2.34 -3.50 14.41
N ALA A 306 2.83 -4.68 14.80
CA ALA A 306 3.33 -4.92 16.16
C ALA A 306 4.45 -3.95 16.58
N ASN A 307 5.32 -3.55 15.64
CA ASN A 307 6.36 -2.56 15.86
C ASN A 307 6.83 -1.96 14.52
N LYS A 308 6.58 -0.67 14.30
CA LYS A 308 6.98 0.03 13.05
C LYS A 308 8.50 0.14 12.88
N GLN A 309 9.28 0.22 13.97
CA GLN A 309 10.74 0.18 13.90
C GLN A 309 11.27 -1.19 13.47
N TYR A 310 10.60 -2.27 13.87
CA TYR A 310 10.93 -3.63 13.42
C TYR A 310 10.74 -3.79 11.91
N GLU A 311 9.59 -3.36 11.37
CA GLU A 311 9.35 -3.36 9.92
C GLU A 311 10.37 -2.50 9.17
N TYR A 312 10.69 -1.32 9.69
CA TYR A 312 11.69 -0.43 9.11
C TYR A 312 13.08 -1.06 9.08
N ASP A 313 13.55 -1.64 10.19
CA ASP A 313 14.87 -2.28 10.28
C ASP A 313 15.05 -3.45 9.30
N HIS A 314 13.94 -4.08 8.90
CA HIS A 314 13.90 -5.29 8.06
C HIS A 314 13.37 -5.06 6.64
N ARG A 315 13.14 -3.80 6.24
CA ARG A 315 12.59 -3.46 4.92
C ARG A 315 13.47 -3.89 3.75
N SER A 316 14.79 -3.89 3.93
CA SER A 316 15.76 -4.21 2.87
C SER A 316 16.45 -5.57 3.05
N ASP A 317 15.92 -6.46 3.90
CA ASP A 317 16.52 -7.79 4.16
C ASP A 317 16.80 -8.61 2.90
N ALA A 318 15.97 -8.44 1.85
CA ALA A 318 16.14 -9.12 0.58
C ALA A 318 17.49 -8.81 -0.09
N ALA A 319 18.19 -7.74 0.31
CA ALA A 319 19.54 -7.45 -0.15
C ALA A 319 20.56 -8.55 0.22
N LEU A 320 20.29 -9.41 1.20
CA LEU A 320 21.16 -10.55 1.51
C LEU A 320 21.14 -11.64 0.43
N ILE A 321 20.07 -11.72 -0.36
CA ILE A 321 19.86 -12.76 -1.39
C ILE A 321 19.71 -12.19 -2.80
N LEU A 322 19.56 -10.87 -2.93
CA LEU A 322 19.30 -10.24 -4.22
C LEU A 322 20.56 -10.19 -5.09
N ASP A 323 20.55 -11.01 -6.13
CA ASP A 323 21.41 -10.88 -7.30
C ASP A 323 20.59 -11.02 -8.59
N LYS A 324 21.26 -10.81 -9.73
CA LYS A 324 20.63 -10.91 -11.04
C LYS A 324 19.97 -12.28 -11.31
N ARG A 325 20.60 -13.37 -10.85
CA ARG A 325 20.09 -14.73 -11.08
C ARG A 325 18.82 -14.98 -10.29
N TYR A 326 18.77 -14.51 -9.05
CA TYR A 326 17.60 -14.62 -8.20
C TYR A 326 16.43 -13.79 -8.75
N VAL A 327 16.69 -12.59 -9.29
CA VAL A 327 15.67 -11.79 -9.98
C VAL A 327 15.11 -12.52 -11.21
N GLU A 328 15.98 -13.07 -12.07
CA GLU A 328 15.56 -13.85 -13.24
C GLU A 328 14.70 -15.07 -12.83
N ARG A 329 15.11 -15.76 -11.76
CA ARG A 329 14.36 -16.89 -11.18
C ARG A 329 12.97 -16.48 -10.72
N LYS A 330 12.83 -15.38 -9.96
CA LYS A 330 11.52 -14.89 -9.50
C LYS A 330 10.60 -14.55 -10.67
N LEU A 331 11.13 -13.90 -11.71
CA LEU A 331 10.36 -13.55 -12.91
C LEU A 331 9.90 -14.80 -13.68
N GLU A 332 10.75 -15.84 -13.75
CA GLU A 332 10.39 -17.12 -14.37
C GLU A 332 9.24 -17.81 -13.62
N VAL A 333 9.35 -17.92 -12.29
CA VAL A 333 8.31 -18.54 -11.45
C VAL A 333 6.99 -17.77 -11.55
N MET A 334 7.05 -16.45 -11.46
CA MET A 334 5.88 -15.58 -11.59
C MET A 334 5.19 -15.79 -12.94
N LYS A 335 5.97 -15.80 -14.03
CA LYS A 335 5.43 -16.02 -15.38
C LYS A 335 4.80 -17.40 -15.52
N HIS A 336 5.50 -18.47 -15.13
CA HIS A 336 4.98 -19.83 -15.19
C HIS A 336 3.68 -19.98 -14.39
N THR A 337 3.63 -19.37 -13.21
CA THR A 337 2.44 -19.46 -12.35
C THR A 337 1.25 -18.74 -12.97
N PHE A 338 1.46 -17.55 -13.54
CA PHE A 338 0.39 -16.90 -14.29
C PHE A 338 -0.06 -17.69 -15.51
N GLU A 339 0.83 -18.36 -16.24
CA GLU A 339 0.44 -19.27 -17.35
C GLU A 339 -0.46 -20.41 -16.83
N LYS A 340 -0.16 -20.96 -15.65
CA LYS A 340 -0.99 -22.00 -15.00
C LYS A 340 -2.38 -21.47 -14.61
N TYR A 341 -2.48 -20.22 -14.18
CA TYR A 341 -3.73 -19.58 -13.71
C TYR A 341 -4.29 -18.56 -14.72
N GLU A 342 -3.95 -18.66 -16.00
CA GLU A 342 -4.23 -17.63 -17.02
C GLU A 342 -5.72 -17.26 -17.08
N SER A 343 -6.61 -18.25 -17.03
CA SER A 343 -8.06 -18.02 -17.02
C SER A 343 -8.52 -17.18 -15.83
N LEU A 344 -8.08 -17.53 -14.62
CA LEU A 344 -8.46 -16.81 -13.40
C LEU A 344 -7.85 -15.40 -13.37
N ALA A 345 -6.60 -15.26 -13.83
CA ALA A 345 -5.93 -13.96 -13.95
C ALA A 345 -6.66 -13.03 -14.92
N GLY A 346 -7.11 -13.54 -16.08
CA GLY A 346 -7.88 -12.76 -17.05
C GLY A 346 -9.26 -12.33 -16.54
N GLU A 347 -9.87 -13.12 -15.64
CA GLU A 347 -11.14 -12.84 -14.98
C GLU A 347 -11.02 -11.87 -13.79
N MET A 348 -9.81 -11.51 -13.36
CA MET A 348 -9.61 -10.60 -12.23
C MET A 348 -10.06 -9.17 -12.59
N ALA A 349 -11.06 -8.67 -11.86
CA ALA A 349 -11.64 -7.34 -12.03
C ALA A 349 -10.77 -6.22 -11.44
N GLY A 350 -9.77 -6.56 -10.63
CA GLY A 350 -8.86 -5.63 -9.96
C GLY A 350 -9.18 -5.41 -8.47
N PRO A 351 -8.41 -4.54 -7.79
CA PRO A 351 -8.48 -4.39 -6.34
C PRO A 351 -9.58 -3.44 -5.86
N ALA A 352 -10.23 -3.80 -4.76
CA ALA A 352 -11.10 -2.96 -3.97
C ALA A 352 -10.45 -2.83 -2.59
N CYS A 353 -9.94 -1.65 -2.26
CA CYS A 353 -9.13 -1.38 -1.08
C CYS A 353 -9.93 -0.59 -0.03
N MET A 354 -9.88 -1.04 1.22
CA MET A 354 -10.33 -0.32 2.40
C MET A 354 -9.13 -0.08 3.32
N GLU A 355 -8.60 1.13 3.27
CA GLU A 355 -7.40 1.53 4.00
C GLU A 355 -7.72 2.20 5.33
N ILE A 356 -6.70 2.32 6.17
CA ILE A 356 -6.78 2.98 7.47
C ILE A 356 -5.90 4.22 7.51
N PHE A 357 -6.24 5.15 8.41
CA PHE A 357 -5.38 6.29 8.73
C PHE A 357 -5.56 6.73 10.18
N GLY A 358 -4.75 7.68 10.65
CA GLY A 358 -4.87 8.20 12.03
C GLY A 358 -3.96 7.56 13.06
N GLU A 359 -3.17 6.55 12.66
CA GLU A 359 -2.09 6.01 13.48
C GLU A 359 -1.10 7.11 13.89
N LYS A 360 -0.37 6.93 15.00
CA LYS A 360 0.66 7.89 15.38
C LYS A 360 1.73 7.95 14.28
N PRO A 361 2.16 9.16 13.89
CA PRO A 361 3.30 9.33 13.02
C PRO A 361 4.50 8.57 13.58
N PHE A 362 5.17 7.83 12.69
CA PHE A 362 6.38 7.09 13.03
C PHE A 362 7.60 7.80 12.45
N SER A 363 8.59 8.05 13.29
CA SER A 363 9.89 8.58 12.87
C SER A 363 10.94 7.50 13.08
N PRO A 364 11.40 6.84 12.01
CA PRO A 364 12.32 5.73 12.15
C PRO A 364 13.70 6.17 12.64
N GLU A 365 14.33 5.34 13.49
CA GLU A 365 15.74 5.44 13.80
C GLU A 365 16.56 4.65 12.77
N ALA A 366 17.46 5.33 12.05
CA ALA A 366 18.36 4.66 11.12
C ALA A 366 19.46 3.89 11.88
N LYS A 367 19.55 2.58 11.63
CA LYS A 367 20.58 1.71 12.22
C LYS A 367 21.56 1.25 11.17
N SER A 368 22.85 1.45 11.43
CA SER A 368 23.92 1.02 10.53
C SER A 368 24.06 -0.51 10.41
N GLU A 369 23.53 -1.24 11.40
CA GLU A 369 23.52 -2.70 11.47
C GLU A 369 22.38 -3.33 10.64
N ALA A 370 21.36 -2.55 10.28
CA ALA A 370 20.28 -3.01 9.41
C ALA A 370 20.80 -3.28 7.99
N VAL A 371 20.19 -4.23 7.30
CA VAL A 371 20.51 -4.53 5.90
C VAL A 371 20.12 -3.32 5.04
N SER A 372 20.95 -2.98 4.06
CA SER A 372 20.68 -1.89 3.11
C SER A 372 21.01 -2.30 1.68
N TRP A 373 20.35 -1.66 0.72
CA TRP A 373 20.60 -1.87 -0.69
C TRP A 373 21.94 -1.24 -1.12
N SER A 374 22.69 -1.96 -1.95
CA SER A 374 23.76 -1.35 -2.76
C SER A 374 23.19 -0.70 -4.04
N ASP A 375 23.93 0.20 -4.68
CA ASP A 375 23.50 0.82 -5.96
C ASP A 375 23.18 -0.22 -7.04
N ALA A 376 23.99 -1.28 -7.14
CA ALA A 376 23.76 -2.37 -8.07
C ALA A 376 22.47 -3.13 -7.77
N GLN A 377 22.14 -3.31 -6.48
CA GLN A 377 20.89 -3.95 -6.06
C GLN A 377 19.68 -3.04 -6.27
N ASN A 378 19.79 -1.73 -6.03
CA ASN A 378 18.73 -0.77 -6.37
C ASN A 378 18.36 -0.86 -7.86
N GLN A 379 19.35 -0.99 -8.75
CA GLN A 379 19.09 -1.22 -10.18
C GLN A 379 18.39 -2.55 -10.45
N GLN A 380 18.73 -3.62 -9.72
CA GLN A 380 18.05 -4.92 -9.84
C GLN A 380 16.60 -4.86 -9.33
N VAL A 381 16.32 -4.13 -8.25
CA VAL A 381 14.97 -3.90 -7.73
C VAL A 381 14.12 -3.17 -8.76
N LEU A 382 14.62 -2.06 -9.32
CA LEU A 382 13.93 -1.31 -10.37
C LEU A 382 13.67 -2.18 -11.62
N PHE A 383 14.65 -2.99 -12.02
CA PHE A 383 14.49 -3.92 -13.13
C PHE A 383 13.42 -4.99 -12.83
N TYR A 384 13.45 -5.59 -11.64
CA TYR A 384 12.46 -6.56 -11.21
C TYR A 384 11.06 -5.95 -11.19
N ASP A 385 10.87 -4.78 -10.57
CA ASP A 385 9.57 -4.10 -10.48
C ASP A 385 9.00 -3.79 -11.86
N SER A 386 9.83 -3.30 -12.79
CA SER A 386 9.43 -3.05 -14.17
C SER A 386 8.98 -4.32 -14.89
N LYS A 387 9.75 -5.41 -14.79
CA LYS A 387 9.43 -6.69 -15.45
C LYS A 387 8.26 -7.41 -14.81
N ALA A 388 8.17 -7.41 -13.48
CA ALA A 388 7.06 -7.98 -12.74
C ALA A 388 5.75 -7.26 -13.08
N SER A 389 5.76 -5.92 -13.17
CA SER A 389 4.60 -5.14 -13.60
C SER A 389 4.16 -5.49 -15.03
N GLN A 390 5.11 -5.66 -15.97
CA GLN A 390 4.81 -6.10 -17.33
C GLN A 390 4.16 -7.49 -17.36
N ILE A 391 4.70 -8.45 -16.60
CA ILE A 391 4.14 -9.81 -16.48
C ILE A 391 2.72 -9.73 -15.90
N THR A 392 2.52 -9.02 -14.78
CA THR A 392 1.19 -8.89 -14.16
C THR A 392 0.18 -8.30 -15.14
N ASN A 393 0.52 -7.21 -15.84
CA ASN A 393 -0.40 -6.59 -16.80
C ASN A 393 -0.70 -7.47 -18.03
N GLN A 394 0.21 -8.38 -18.40
CA GLN A 394 -0.03 -9.34 -19.48
C GLN A 394 -1.15 -10.33 -19.13
N TYR A 395 -1.24 -10.78 -17.88
CA TYR A 395 -2.19 -11.81 -17.45
C TYR A 395 -3.43 -11.22 -16.76
N ILE A 396 -3.23 -10.27 -15.85
CA ILE A 396 -4.28 -9.44 -15.26
C ILE A 396 -4.37 -8.17 -16.09
N LYS A 397 -5.15 -8.26 -17.18
CA LYS A 397 -5.28 -7.21 -18.20
C LYS A 397 -5.67 -5.85 -17.60
N GLY A 398 -4.69 -4.96 -17.49
CA GLY A 398 -4.83 -3.62 -16.91
C GLY A 398 -5.95 -2.82 -17.58
N GLU A 399 -6.07 -2.98 -18.89
CA GLU A 399 -7.03 -2.31 -19.74
C GLU A 399 -8.48 -2.79 -19.56
N GLU A 400 -8.68 -3.96 -18.96
CA GLU A 400 -10.01 -4.54 -18.73
C GLU A 400 -10.43 -4.51 -17.25
N ARG A 401 -9.59 -4.03 -16.33
CA ARG A 401 -9.87 -4.01 -14.87
C ARG A 401 -10.10 -2.60 -14.33
N SER A 402 -10.73 -2.50 -13.17
CA SER A 402 -10.89 -1.26 -12.41
C SER A 402 -10.32 -1.42 -11.00
N PHE A 403 -10.39 -0.36 -10.20
CA PHE A 403 -10.13 -0.41 -8.77
C PHE A 403 -11.09 0.49 -8.00
N THR A 404 -11.13 0.31 -6.69
CA THR A 404 -11.68 1.31 -5.76
C THR A 404 -10.82 1.38 -4.53
N ILE A 405 -10.70 2.57 -3.96
CA ILE A 405 -10.02 2.80 -2.69
C ILE A 405 -10.87 3.74 -1.81
N VAL A 406 -10.98 3.40 -0.53
CA VAL A 406 -11.63 4.20 0.51
C VAL A 406 -10.83 4.09 1.80
N ALA A 407 -10.76 5.15 2.58
CA ALA A 407 -10.02 5.16 3.85
C ALA A 407 -10.90 5.55 5.04
N TYR A 408 -10.59 4.97 6.21
CA TYR A 408 -11.27 5.25 7.48
C TYR A 408 -10.27 5.43 8.63
N PRO A 409 -10.59 6.26 9.64
CA PRO A 409 -9.68 6.49 10.75
C PRO A 409 -9.66 5.27 11.69
N VAL A 410 -8.55 5.08 12.41
CA VAL A 410 -8.43 4.15 13.54
C VAL A 410 -8.44 4.88 14.88
N PRO A 411 -8.77 4.18 16.00
CA PRO A 411 -8.89 4.77 17.34
C PRO A 411 -7.71 5.62 17.82
N GLU A 412 -6.51 5.33 17.33
CA GLU A 412 -5.29 6.08 17.61
C GLU A 412 -5.32 7.54 17.13
N ILE A 413 -6.27 7.91 16.26
CA ILE A 413 -6.41 9.27 15.75
C ILE A 413 -6.66 10.31 16.85
N GLY A 414 -7.31 9.91 17.96
CA GLY A 414 -7.48 10.73 19.14
C GLY A 414 -8.77 10.43 19.93
N GLU A 415 -8.99 11.18 21.00
CA GLU A 415 -10.12 10.99 21.92
C GLU A 415 -11.49 11.14 21.23
N LYS A 416 -11.57 11.97 20.18
CA LYS A 416 -12.78 12.19 19.37
C LYS A 416 -12.96 11.15 18.26
N TYR A 417 -12.33 9.99 18.37
CA TYR A 417 -12.36 8.93 17.35
C TYR A 417 -13.74 8.69 16.74
N SER A 418 -14.78 8.44 17.56
CA SER A 418 -16.12 8.16 17.05
C SER A 418 -16.71 9.33 16.24
N GLU A 419 -16.52 10.57 16.70
CA GLU A 419 -16.97 11.76 15.95
C GLU A 419 -16.22 11.89 14.62
N ILE A 420 -14.91 11.66 14.63
CA ILE A 420 -14.07 11.74 13.43
C ILE A 420 -14.46 10.62 12.44
N PHE A 421 -14.72 9.40 12.93
CA PHE A 421 -15.16 8.28 12.11
C PHE A 421 -16.50 8.58 11.43
N ASP A 422 -17.46 9.11 12.19
CA ASP A 422 -18.78 9.49 11.65
C ASP A 422 -18.68 10.64 10.63
N GLU A 423 -17.78 11.60 10.87
CA GLU A 423 -17.50 12.67 9.91
C GLU A 423 -16.84 12.14 8.63
N VAL A 424 -15.95 11.15 8.74
CA VAL A 424 -15.35 10.49 7.57
C VAL A 424 -16.37 9.67 6.80
N ILE A 425 -17.32 8.99 7.46
CA ILE A 425 -18.48 8.39 6.77
C ILE A 425 -19.25 9.46 6.00
N ARG A 426 -19.47 10.65 6.60
CA ARG A 426 -20.15 11.75 5.90
C ARG A 426 -19.37 12.22 4.68
N ILE A 427 -18.05 12.41 4.80
CA ILE A 427 -17.15 12.81 3.70
C ILE A 427 -17.14 11.78 2.57
N ASN A 428 -16.99 10.49 2.91
CA ASN A 428 -17.01 9.39 1.94
C ASN A 428 -18.36 9.25 1.24
N THR A 429 -19.44 9.79 1.82
CA THR A 429 -20.80 9.64 1.29
C THR A 429 -21.46 10.96 0.85
N LEU A 430 -20.64 11.97 0.53
CA LEU A 430 -21.07 13.22 -0.10
C LEU A 430 -21.80 12.96 -1.43
N ASP A 431 -22.67 13.89 -1.83
CA ASP A 431 -23.48 13.77 -3.04
C ASP A 431 -22.62 13.90 -4.31
N ALA A 432 -22.29 12.76 -4.92
CA ALA A 432 -21.52 12.71 -6.15
C ALA A 432 -22.15 13.50 -7.31
N SER A 433 -23.49 13.54 -7.42
CA SER A 433 -24.19 14.28 -8.48
C SER A 433 -24.14 15.79 -8.27
N LEU A 434 -23.99 16.26 -7.04
CA LEU A 434 -23.74 17.68 -6.76
C LEU A 434 -22.31 18.04 -7.18
N TYR A 435 -21.32 17.25 -6.75
CA TYR A 435 -19.91 17.49 -7.07
C TYR A 435 -19.65 17.41 -8.58
N GLU A 436 -20.23 16.43 -9.28
CA GLU A 436 -20.14 16.28 -10.73
C GLU A 436 -20.46 17.59 -11.47
N LYS A 437 -21.56 18.26 -11.09
CA LYS A 437 -22.02 19.50 -11.74
C LYS A 437 -21.09 20.68 -11.49
N VAL A 438 -20.59 20.79 -10.26
CA VAL A 438 -19.70 21.88 -9.87
C VAL A 438 -18.32 21.69 -10.48
N GLN A 439 -17.80 20.46 -10.46
CA GLN A 439 -16.57 20.06 -11.12
C GLN A 439 -16.66 20.28 -12.63
N GLN A 440 -17.79 19.92 -13.26
CA GLN A 440 -18.00 20.21 -14.68
C GLN A 440 -17.95 21.72 -15.00
N THR A 441 -18.43 22.57 -14.10
CA THR A 441 -18.33 24.04 -14.24
C THR A 441 -16.87 24.50 -14.24
N LEU A 442 -16.02 23.92 -13.38
CA LEU A 442 -14.58 24.17 -13.38
C LEU A 442 -13.93 23.66 -14.68
N ILE A 443 -14.24 22.43 -15.10
CA ILE A 443 -13.73 21.81 -16.33
C ILE A 443 -14.08 22.66 -17.55
N ASP A 444 -15.33 23.13 -17.66
CA ASP A 444 -15.77 23.96 -18.78
C ASP A 444 -15.02 25.30 -18.87
N ALA A 445 -14.59 25.86 -17.73
CA ALA A 445 -13.71 27.03 -17.71
C ALA A 445 -12.27 26.67 -18.09
N LEU A 446 -11.74 25.56 -17.56
CA LEU A 446 -10.40 25.06 -17.82
C LEU A 446 -10.17 24.66 -19.28
N ASP A 447 -11.16 24.02 -19.91
CA ASP A 447 -11.14 23.58 -21.32
C ASP A 447 -11.01 24.74 -22.33
N GLN A 448 -11.23 25.98 -21.88
CA GLN A 448 -11.03 27.19 -22.69
C GLN A 448 -9.56 27.68 -22.68
N GLY A 449 -8.74 27.11 -21.80
CA GLY A 449 -7.37 27.53 -21.52
C GLY A 449 -6.30 27.04 -22.48
N GLU A 450 -5.20 27.78 -22.54
CA GLU A 450 -3.90 27.28 -23.04
C GLU A 450 -2.94 26.95 -21.90
N LYS A 451 -3.07 27.65 -20.76
CA LYS A 451 -2.24 27.43 -19.58
C LYS A 451 -2.96 27.87 -18.31
N VAL A 452 -2.57 27.29 -17.18
CA VAL A 452 -3.01 27.67 -15.84
C VAL A 452 -1.86 28.37 -15.11
N HIS A 453 -2.19 29.40 -14.34
CA HIS A 453 -1.28 30.06 -13.41
C HIS A 453 -1.72 29.74 -11.98
N VAL A 454 -0.80 29.21 -11.18
CA VAL A 454 -1.00 28.96 -9.75
C VAL A 454 -0.05 29.87 -8.99
N LEU A 455 -0.61 30.69 -8.09
CA LEU A 455 0.12 31.63 -7.26
C LEU A 455 -0.10 31.32 -5.77
N GLY A 456 1.00 31.20 -5.04
CA GLY A 456 1.03 31.11 -3.59
C GLY A 456 0.87 32.47 -2.92
N LYS A 457 0.51 32.47 -1.65
CA LYS A 457 0.29 33.64 -0.81
C LYS A 457 1.19 33.63 0.43
N GLY A 458 1.54 34.82 0.91
CA GLY A 458 2.29 34.97 2.16
C GLY A 458 3.72 34.47 2.00
N GLU A 459 4.13 33.49 2.80
CA GLU A 459 5.44 32.86 2.72
C GLU A 459 5.51 31.79 1.60
N ASN A 460 4.37 31.33 1.09
CA ASN A 460 4.33 30.34 0.01
C ASN A 460 4.81 30.98 -1.30
N GLN A 461 5.89 30.43 -1.85
CA GLN A 461 6.60 30.95 -3.02
C GLN A 461 6.13 30.31 -4.34
N THR A 462 4.96 29.67 -4.37
CA THR A 462 4.44 29.05 -5.58
C THR A 462 4.19 30.13 -6.65
N ASP A 463 4.82 29.95 -7.81
CA ASP A 463 4.55 30.68 -9.04
C ASP A 463 4.79 29.68 -10.17
N LEU A 464 3.70 29.03 -10.59
CA LEU A 464 3.74 27.88 -11.47
C LEU A 464 2.83 28.09 -12.68
N TRP A 465 3.42 27.99 -13.86
CA TRP A 465 2.71 27.99 -15.14
C TRP A 465 2.60 26.57 -15.66
N ILE A 466 1.38 26.11 -15.90
CA ILE A 466 1.08 24.74 -16.32
C ILE A 466 0.47 24.81 -17.70
N ASN A 467 1.12 24.19 -18.67
CA ASN A 467 0.68 24.21 -20.05
C ASN A 467 -0.39 23.12 -20.28
N LEU A 468 -1.49 23.49 -20.93
CA LEU A 468 -2.63 22.59 -21.13
C LEU A 468 -2.64 21.98 -22.53
N TRP A 469 -3.32 20.85 -22.65
CA TRP A 469 -3.56 20.19 -23.92
C TRP A 469 -4.41 21.06 -24.86
N LYS A 470 -4.13 20.99 -26.16
CA LYS A 470 -4.91 21.75 -27.16
C LYS A 470 -6.03 20.88 -27.72
N LEU A 471 -7.26 21.15 -27.29
CA LEU A 471 -8.47 20.52 -27.83
C LEU A 471 -8.59 20.77 -29.34
N LYS A 472 -8.91 19.70 -30.08
CA LYS A 472 -9.24 19.73 -31.51
C LYS A 472 -10.72 19.94 -31.72
N ASP A 473 -11.56 19.28 -30.92
CA ASP A 473 -13.02 19.41 -30.96
C ASP A 473 -13.59 19.61 -29.53
N PRO A 474 -13.74 20.85 -29.05
CA PRO A 474 -14.24 21.15 -27.69
C PRO A 474 -15.67 20.66 -27.40
N GLN A 475 -16.43 20.23 -28.41
CA GLN A 475 -17.75 19.64 -28.23
C GLN A 475 -17.69 18.15 -27.90
N LYS A 476 -16.56 17.49 -28.17
CA LYS A 476 -16.38 16.04 -27.99
C LYS A 476 -15.21 15.67 -27.10
N GLU A 477 -14.26 16.59 -26.92
CA GLU A 477 -13.03 16.38 -26.17
C GLU A 477 -13.00 17.31 -24.95
N THR A 478 -12.33 16.84 -23.90
CA THR A 478 -12.07 17.60 -22.67
C THR A 478 -10.64 17.33 -22.20
N ILE A 479 -10.05 18.32 -21.53
CA ILE A 479 -8.67 18.25 -21.01
C ILE A 479 -8.70 17.56 -19.64
N PHE A 480 -9.67 17.90 -18.81
CA PHE A 480 -9.72 17.47 -17.40
C PHE A 480 -10.72 16.33 -17.20
N GLU A 481 -10.37 15.39 -16.32
CA GLU A 481 -11.25 14.35 -15.82
C GLU A 481 -12.10 14.86 -14.64
N ASN A 482 -13.37 14.47 -14.61
CA ASN A 482 -14.32 14.75 -13.55
C ASN A 482 -14.31 13.60 -12.54
N CYS A 483 -13.42 13.71 -11.54
CA CYS A 483 -13.24 12.68 -10.52
C CYS A 483 -14.28 12.83 -9.41
N VAL A 484 -15.36 12.06 -9.59
CA VAL A 484 -16.37 11.79 -8.56
C VAL A 484 -15.98 10.52 -7.79
N ALA A 485 -16.78 10.09 -6.82
CA ALA A 485 -16.50 8.91 -6.00
C ALA A 485 -16.70 7.59 -6.76
N ASP A 486 -15.99 7.41 -7.89
CA ASP A 486 -16.00 6.21 -8.72
C ASP A 486 -14.82 5.28 -8.39
N VAL A 487 -13.57 5.72 -8.48
CA VAL A 487 -12.40 4.89 -8.11
C VAL A 487 -11.74 5.35 -6.82
N ASN A 488 -11.70 6.66 -6.59
CA ASN A 488 -11.13 7.27 -5.39
C ASN A 488 -12.27 7.84 -4.54
N ILE A 489 -12.45 7.32 -3.33
CA ILE A 489 -13.49 7.77 -2.39
C ILE A 489 -12.79 8.49 -1.23
N PRO A 490 -13.12 9.75 -0.92
CA PRO A 490 -14.33 10.50 -1.31
C PRO A 490 -14.26 11.19 -2.68
N VAL A 491 -15.39 11.79 -3.12
CA VAL A 491 -15.39 12.80 -4.20
C VAL A 491 -14.35 13.88 -3.91
N GLY A 492 -13.79 14.52 -4.94
CA GLY A 492 -13.10 15.76 -4.63
C GLY A 492 -12.13 16.40 -5.58
N GLU A 493 -12.03 16.07 -6.87
CA GLU A 493 -11.04 16.76 -7.72
C GLU A 493 -11.44 16.83 -9.20
N VAL A 494 -10.78 17.73 -9.92
CA VAL A 494 -10.69 17.71 -11.39
C VAL A 494 -9.21 17.68 -11.75
N PHE A 495 -8.79 16.76 -12.60
CA PHE A 495 -7.36 16.53 -12.86
C PHE A 495 -7.05 16.33 -14.35
N THR A 496 -5.80 16.53 -14.74
CA THR A 496 -5.29 16.30 -16.12
C THR A 496 -3.84 15.88 -16.09
N SER A 497 -3.37 15.18 -17.13
CA SER A 497 -1.94 15.14 -17.43
C SER A 497 -1.52 16.44 -18.14
N PRO A 498 -0.59 17.22 -17.59
CA PRO A 498 -0.18 18.48 -18.20
C PRO A 498 0.71 18.25 -19.43
N VAL A 499 0.75 19.24 -20.34
CA VAL A 499 1.76 19.27 -21.40
C VAL A 499 3.08 19.70 -20.77
N LEU A 500 4.10 18.83 -20.79
CA LEU A 500 5.37 19.09 -20.11
C LEU A 500 6.05 20.34 -20.68
N LYS A 501 6.23 20.39 -22.00
CA LYS A 501 6.82 21.55 -22.66
C LYS A 501 6.06 22.85 -22.33
N GLY A 502 6.76 23.84 -21.80
CA GLY A 502 6.20 25.11 -21.36
C GLY A 502 5.61 25.12 -19.95
N THR A 503 5.53 23.97 -19.27
CA THR A 503 5.21 23.90 -17.83
C THR A 503 6.45 24.25 -17.03
N THR A 504 6.42 25.33 -16.26
CA THR A 504 7.60 25.87 -15.57
C THR A 504 7.23 26.70 -14.35
N GLY A 505 8.13 26.74 -13.38
CA GLY A 505 7.99 27.58 -12.20
C GLY A 505 8.39 26.86 -10.93
N VAL A 506 7.96 27.41 -9.80
CA VAL A 506 8.23 26.86 -8.48
C VAL A 506 6.92 26.38 -7.87
N LEU A 507 6.91 25.13 -7.42
CA LEU A 507 5.93 24.60 -6.47
C LEU A 507 6.51 24.72 -5.07
N ASN A 508 5.78 25.35 -4.15
CA ASN A 508 6.17 25.43 -2.75
C ASN A 508 4.99 25.05 -1.85
N VAL A 509 5.26 24.28 -0.80
CA VAL A 509 4.28 23.97 0.25
C VAL A 509 4.93 24.23 1.61
N GLY A 510 4.29 25.05 2.44
CA GLY A 510 4.84 25.44 3.74
C GLY A 510 5.08 24.24 4.66
N LYS A 511 4.14 23.28 4.67
CA LYS A 511 4.25 22.02 5.39
C LYS A 511 3.36 20.96 4.76
N VAL A 512 3.91 19.77 4.50
CA VAL A 512 3.15 18.64 3.94
C VAL A 512 3.65 17.31 4.52
N TYR A 513 2.78 16.31 4.58
CA TYR A 513 3.11 14.94 4.95
C TYR A 513 2.89 14.04 3.74
N LEU A 514 3.93 13.36 3.29
CA LEU A 514 3.91 12.46 2.13
C LEU A 514 4.50 11.13 2.58
N ASN A 515 3.80 10.01 2.36
CA ASN A 515 4.28 8.67 2.74
C ASN A 515 4.74 8.58 4.23
N GLU A 516 3.92 9.11 5.15
CA GLU A 516 4.21 9.22 6.60
C GLU A 516 5.40 10.15 6.97
N LEU A 517 6.05 10.77 5.98
CA LEU A 517 7.20 11.64 6.16
C LEU A 517 6.79 13.11 6.10
N GLN A 518 7.23 13.90 7.08
CA GLN A 518 7.01 15.34 7.09
C GLN A 518 8.04 16.06 6.21
N TYR A 519 7.58 17.05 5.45
CA TYR A 519 8.40 18.02 4.74
C TYR A 519 8.05 19.43 5.21
N ARG A 520 9.08 20.21 5.55
CA ARG A 520 8.94 21.63 5.90
C ARG A 520 9.43 22.46 4.72
N ASN A 521 8.65 23.45 4.28
CA ASN A 521 8.97 24.35 3.18
C ASN A 521 9.44 23.61 1.92
N LEU A 522 8.70 22.57 1.52
CA LEU A 522 9.04 21.76 0.35
C LEU A 522 9.03 22.63 -0.90
N LYS A 523 10.09 22.57 -1.70
CA LYS A 523 10.21 23.32 -2.96
C LYS A 523 10.66 22.41 -4.09
N LEU A 524 9.97 22.50 -5.22
CA LEU A 524 10.31 21.84 -6.48
C LEU A 524 10.31 22.89 -7.60
N THR A 525 11.42 22.98 -8.33
CA THR A 525 11.54 23.85 -9.50
C THR A 525 11.38 23.04 -10.78
N PHE A 526 10.47 23.48 -11.65
CA PHE A 526 10.17 22.82 -12.91
C PHE A 526 10.65 23.61 -14.13
N ALA A 527 11.24 22.92 -15.09
CA ALA A 527 11.44 23.41 -16.44
C ALA A 527 10.97 22.37 -17.45
N ASP A 528 10.16 22.80 -18.41
CA ASP A 528 9.47 21.93 -19.37
C ASP A 528 8.88 20.68 -18.69
N GLY A 529 8.17 20.89 -17.58
CA GLY A 529 7.42 19.88 -16.85
C GLY A 529 8.28 18.86 -16.10
N THR A 530 9.59 19.04 -16.00
CA THR A 530 10.50 18.13 -15.29
C THR A 530 11.16 18.80 -14.10
N VAL A 531 11.36 18.06 -13.01
CA VAL A 531 12.04 18.56 -11.81
C VAL A 531 13.50 18.87 -12.13
N GLN A 532 13.93 20.11 -11.92
CA GLN A 532 15.29 20.59 -12.16
C GLN A 532 16.07 20.85 -10.87
N ASP A 533 15.39 21.29 -9.82
CA ASP A 533 15.98 21.50 -8.51
C ASP A 533 14.91 21.31 -7.42
N TYR A 534 15.37 21.01 -6.21
CA TYR A 534 14.51 20.74 -5.08
C TYR A 534 15.22 20.99 -3.76
N THR A 535 14.46 21.39 -2.74
CA THR A 535 14.96 21.53 -1.36
C THR A 535 13.79 21.53 -0.36
N CYS A 536 14.11 21.39 0.93
CA CYS A 536 13.20 21.54 2.06
C CYS A 536 13.99 22.01 3.30
N ASP A 537 13.32 22.30 4.40
CA ASP A 537 13.91 22.82 5.64
C ASP A 537 13.85 21.79 6.78
N ASN A 538 14.04 20.50 6.47
CA ASN A 538 13.95 19.40 7.45
C ASN A 538 15.23 19.28 8.29
N PHE A 539 16.38 19.53 7.68
CA PHE A 539 17.72 19.39 8.24
C PHE A 539 18.51 20.70 8.11
N GLU A 540 19.61 20.83 8.86
CA GLU A 540 20.48 22.02 8.79
C GLU A 540 21.31 22.07 7.50
N SER A 541 21.65 20.91 6.92
CA SER A 541 22.42 20.80 5.68
C SER A 541 21.50 20.71 4.46
N GLU A 542 21.81 21.51 3.44
CA GLU A 542 21.15 21.47 2.14
C GLU A 542 21.31 20.10 1.47
N GLU A 543 22.48 19.48 1.61
CA GLU A 543 22.75 18.16 1.07
C GLU A 543 21.85 17.08 1.69
N GLU A 544 21.59 17.15 3.00
CA GLU A 544 20.67 16.23 3.68
C GLU A 544 19.22 16.45 3.24
N ASN A 545 18.79 17.71 3.08
CA ASN A 545 17.45 18.04 2.57
C ASN A 545 17.25 17.51 1.14
N LYS A 546 18.24 17.69 0.26
CA LYS A 546 18.19 17.14 -1.09
C LYS A 546 18.19 15.61 -1.10
N ALA A 547 19.04 14.96 -0.31
CA ALA A 547 19.05 13.50 -0.20
C ALA A 547 17.69 12.97 0.28
N TYR A 548 17.06 13.65 1.23
CA TYR A 548 15.75 13.29 1.75
C TYR A 548 14.65 13.34 0.68
N ILE A 549 14.63 14.37 -0.17
CA ILE A 549 13.68 14.46 -1.30
C ILE A 549 14.01 13.41 -2.37
N ARG A 550 15.27 13.24 -2.73
CA ARG A 550 15.71 12.27 -3.75
C ARG A 550 15.28 10.85 -3.40
N ASN A 551 15.46 10.45 -2.15
CA ASN A 551 15.19 9.09 -1.71
C ASN A 551 13.69 8.79 -1.63
N ASN A 552 12.88 9.78 -1.24
CA ASN A 552 11.49 9.56 -0.83
C ASN A 552 10.42 10.12 -1.80
N ILE A 553 10.73 11.20 -2.53
CA ILE A 553 9.83 11.82 -3.53
C ILE A 553 10.26 11.42 -4.95
N LEU A 554 11.57 11.46 -5.23
CA LEU A 554 12.07 11.08 -6.56
C LEU A 554 12.37 9.58 -6.70
N HIS A 555 12.20 8.78 -5.63
CA HIS A 555 12.45 7.34 -5.64
C HIS A 555 13.80 6.94 -6.26
N ASN A 556 14.85 7.72 -5.97
CA ASN A 556 16.21 7.57 -6.50
C ASN A 556 16.38 7.81 -8.02
N HIS A 557 15.33 8.24 -8.73
CA HIS A 557 15.45 8.72 -10.10
C HIS A 557 16.24 10.04 -10.15
N GLU A 558 16.88 10.31 -11.29
CA GLU A 558 17.61 11.57 -11.49
C GLU A 558 16.67 12.79 -11.55
N THR A 559 15.50 12.59 -12.17
CA THR A 559 14.41 13.57 -12.28
C THR A 559 13.10 12.82 -12.52
N LEU A 560 11.97 13.50 -12.28
CA LEU A 560 10.63 13.02 -12.59
C LEU A 560 9.84 14.11 -13.35
N PRO A 561 8.93 13.73 -14.25
CA PRO A 561 8.00 14.68 -14.85
C PRO A 561 6.83 15.02 -13.91
N MET A 562 6.14 16.11 -14.19
CA MET A 562 4.83 16.42 -13.61
C MET A 562 3.79 15.52 -14.29
N GLY A 563 3.36 14.47 -13.61
CA GLY A 563 2.41 13.48 -14.12
C GLY A 563 0.97 13.96 -14.10
N GLU A 564 0.63 14.84 -13.14
CA GLU A 564 -0.72 15.33 -12.89
C GLU A 564 -0.71 16.80 -12.46
N PHE A 565 -1.73 17.53 -12.89
CA PHE A 565 -2.21 18.75 -12.23
C PHE A 565 -3.70 18.59 -11.92
N ALA A 566 -4.07 18.94 -10.69
CA ALA A 566 -5.45 18.85 -10.24
C ALA A 566 -5.88 20.02 -9.34
N ILE A 567 -7.19 20.22 -9.26
CA ILE A 567 -7.84 21.14 -8.33
C ILE A 567 -8.76 20.32 -7.43
N GLY A 568 -8.33 20.10 -6.19
CA GLY A 568 -9.17 19.57 -5.13
C GLY A 568 -10.34 20.51 -4.83
N THR A 569 -11.51 19.94 -4.59
CA THR A 569 -12.82 20.59 -4.39
C THR A 569 -13.50 20.15 -3.09
N ASN A 570 -12.90 19.24 -2.33
CA ASN A 570 -13.49 18.73 -1.08
C ASN A 570 -13.14 19.61 0.12
N THR A 571 -13.71 20.82 0.12
CA THR A 571 -13.59 21.78 1.23
C THR A 571 -14.22 21.25 2.53
N THR A 572 -15.14 20.29 2.43
CA THR A 572 -15.71 19.59 3.59
C THR A 572 -14.63 18.80 4.33
N ALA A 573 -13.82 18.01 3.61
CA ALA A 573 -12.69 17.29 4.19
C ALA A 573 -11.64 18.26 4.76
N TYR A 574 -11.36 19.36 4.05
CA TYR A 574 -10.44 20.40 4.53
C TYR A 574 -10.86 20.97 5.89
N VAL A 575 -12.14 21.35 6.03
CA VAL A 575 -12.67 21.90 7.28
C VAL A 575 -12.69 20.86 8.39
N ALA A 576 -13.05 19.62 8.09
CA ALA A 576 -13.00 18.53 9.05
C ALA A 576 -11.58 18.31 9.57
N ALA A 577 -10.58 18.28 8.68
CA ALA A 577 -9.18 18.11 9.05
C ALA A 577 -8.72 19.22 10.00
N LYS A 578 -9.06 20.48 9.71
CA LYS A 578 -8.77 21.65 10.56
C LYS A 578 -9.50 21.60 11.91
N LYS A 579 -10.80 21.28 11.91
CA LYS A 579 -11.65 21.21 13.10
C LYS A 579 -11.15 20.18 14.11
N TYR A 580 -10.68 19.03 13.62
CA TYR A 580 -10.16 17.94 14.45
C TYR A 580 -8.64 17.97 14.63
N GLN A 581 -7.92 18.87 13.93
CA GLN A 581 -6.45 18.99 13.95
C GLN A 581 -5.77 17.67 13.56
N ILE A 582 -6.18 17.12 12.41
CA ILE A 582 -5.73 15.82 11.90
C ILE A 582 -5.14 15.92 10.49
N GLU A 583 -4.78 17.12 10.03
CA GLU A 583 -4.20 17.34 8.69
C GLU A 583 -2.94 16.50 8.46
N ASP A 584 -2.13 16.29 9.51
CA ASP A 584 -0.92 15.48 9.48
C ASP A 584 -1.16 13.96 9.48
N LYS A 585 -2.42 13.56 9.66
CA LYS A 585 -2.85 12.16 9.72
C LYS A 585 -3.73 11.75 8.55
N MET A 586 -4.15 12.70 7.71
CA MET A 586 -4.97 12.40 6.55
C MET A 586 -4.17 11.60 5.52
N PRO A 587 -4.73 10.51 4.97
CA PRO A 587 -4.08 9.78 3.89
C PRO A 587 -4.08 10.64 2.64
N ILE A 588 -3.11 10.42 1.74
CA ILE A 588 -2.97 11.17 0.47
C ILE A 588 -4.30 11.16 -0.30
N LEU A 589 -4.99 10.01 -0.36
CA LEU A 589 -6.33 9.83 -0.93
C LEU A 589 -7.34 10.92 -0.56
N ILE A 590 -7.31 11.39 0.70
CA ILE A 590 -8.21 12.45 1.19
C ILE A 590 -7.52 13.81 1.09
N ALA A 591 -6.23 13.88 1.42
CA ALA A 591 -5.47 15.13 1.46
C ALA A 591 -5.39 15.81 0.08
N GLU A 592 -5.20 15.05 -1.00
CA GLU A 592 -5.16 15.56 -2.38
C GLU A 592 -6.44 16.31 -2.76
N LYS A 593 -7.59 15.89 -2.21
CA LYS A 593 -8.90 16.50 -2.48
C LYS A 593 -9.14 17.81 -1.72
N MET A 594 -8.23 18.17 -0.82
CA MET A 594 -8.34 19.34 0.08
C MET A 594 -7.63 20.60 -0.44
N GLY A 595 -7.16 20.61 -1.69
CA GLY A 595 -6.50 21.75 -2.33
C GLY A 595 -6.05 21.41 -3.75
N PRO A 596 -5.47 22.35 -4.52
CA PRO A 596 -4.77 22.00 -5.75
C PRO A 596 -3.55 21.13 -5.44
N HIS A 597 -3.32 20.11 -6.25
CA HIS A 597 -2.19 19.22 -6.11
C HIS A 597 -1.51 18.92 -7.44
N PHE A 598 -0.27 18.45 -7.31
CA PHE A 598 0.63 18.19 -8.43
C PHE A 598 1.35 16.88 -8.16
N ALA A 599 1.25 15.93 -9.09
CA ALA A 599 1.97 14.68 -8.98
C ALA A 599 3.33 14.75 -9.68
N VAL A 600 4.38 14.29 -9.01
CA VAL A 600 5.66 13.96 -9.66
C VAL A 600 5.75 12.46 -9.92
N GLY A 601 6.09 12.07 -11.15
CA GLY A 601 6.13 10.66 -11.58
C GLY A 601 5.27 10.38 -12.81
N ASP A 602 4.72 9.17 -12.88
CA ASP A 602 3.89 8.70 -13.98
C ASP A 602 2.57 9.48 -14.07
N THR A 603 1.92 9.45 -15.25
CA THR A 603 0.57 10.00 -15.37
C THR A 603 -0.44 9.13 -14.60
N CYS A 604 -1.58 9.70 -14.20
CA CYS A 604 -2.70 8.97 -13.59
C CYS A 604 -3.24 7.85 -14.50
N TYR A 605 -2.94 7.95 -15.80
CA TYR A 605 -3.35 7.02 -16.83
C TYR A 605 -2.27 5.97 -17.13
N SER A 606 -1.26 5.79 -16.28
CA SER A 606 -0.21 4.79 -16.47
C SER A 606 -0.80 3.43 -16.86
N TRP A 607 -0.37 2.89 -18.01
CA TRP A 607 -0.86 1.67 -18.68
C TRP A 607 -2.27 1.72 -19.28
N CYS A 608 -2.97 2.84 -19.14
CA CYS A 608 -4.33 3.08 -19.61
C CYS A 608 -4.42 4.24 -20.61
N GLU A 609 -3.31 4.81 -21.06
CA GLU A 609 -3.30 6.03 -21.88
C GLU A 609 -3.95 5.83 -23.26
N ASP A 610 -3.89 4.62 -23.81
CA ASP A 610 -4.52 4.29 -25.09
C ASP A 610 -6.01 3.92 -24.95
N ILE A 611 -6.55 3.82 -23.73
CA ILE A 611 -7.95 3.50 -23.46
C ILE A 611 -8.78 4.78 -23.55
N ARG A 612 -9.86 4.76 -24.33
CA ARG A 612 -10.79 5.90 -24.35
C ARG A 612 -11.61 5.93 -23.08
N VAL A 613 -11.50 7.04 -22.37
CA VAL A 613 -12.24 7.32 -21.14
C VAL A 613 -13.06 8.58 -21.35
N TYR A 614 -14.23 8.63 -20.71
CA TYR A 614 -15.21 9.67 -20.94
C TYR A 614 -15.68 10.26 -19.61
N ASN A 615 -15.77 11.58 -19.55
CA ASN A 615 -16.43 12.23 -18.44
C ASN A 615 -17.94 11.93 -18.45
N PRO A 616 -18.64 12.13 -17.32
CA PRO A 616 -20.12 12.06 -17.27
C PRO A 616 -20.81 12.96 -18.30
N SER A 617 -20.17 14.05 -18.73
CA SER A 617 -20.63 14.91 -19.82
C SER A 617 -20.62 14.26 -21.21
N GLY A 618 -20.03 13.07 -21.36
CA GLY A 618 -19.89 12.33 -22.61
C GLY A 618 -18.70 12.77 -23.47
N LYS A 619 -17.89 13.73 -23.02
CA LYS A 619 -16.65 14.16 -23.70
C LYS A 619 -15.51 13.18 -23.41
N GLU A 620 -14.74 12.85 -24.44
CA GLU A 620 -13.52 12.04 -24.34
C GLU A 620 -12.40 12.84 -23.67
N ILE A 621 -11.77 12.27 -22.66
CA ILE A 621 -10.61 12.88 -22.02
C ILE A 621 -9.39 12.60 -22.90
N VAL A 622 -8.74 13.64 -23.40
CA VAL A 622 -7.66 13.51 -24.39
C VAL A 622 -6.26 13.75 -23.81
N ALA A 623 -6.16 14.40 -22.66
CA ALA A 623 -4.89 14.76 -22.03
C ALA A 623 -4.43 13.67 -21.04
N LYS A 624 -4.03 12.52 -21.59
CA LYS A 624 -3.59 11.33 -20.82
C LYS A 624 -2.10 11.00 -20.95
N ASP A 625 -1.50 11.53 -22.01
CA ASP A 625 -0.13 11.28 -22.41
C ASP A 625 0.77 12.46 -22.04
N ASN A 626 2.04 12.16 -21.76
CA ASN A 626 3.11 13.13 -21.68
C ASN A 626 4.34 12.65 -22.50
N ASP A 627 5.39 13.47 -22.59
CA ASP A 627 6.56 13.14 -23.42
C ASP A 627 7.27 11.85 -22.99
N PHE A 628 7.17 11.46 -21.71
CA PHE A 628 7.72 10.21 -21.18
C PHE A 628 6.77 9.04 -21.44
N SER A 629 5.49 9.14 -21.09
CA SER A 629 4.54 8.03 -21.26
C SER A 629 4.34 7.65 -22.73
N LEU A 630 4.51 8.59 -23.67
CA LEU A 630 4.51 8.31 -25.11
C LEU A 630 5.64 7.36 -25.55
N LEU A 631 6.75 7.31 -24.81
CA LEU A 631 7.82 6.37 -25.08
C LEU A 631 7.34 4.92 -25.00
N ARG A 632 6.18 4.61 -24.39
CA ARG A 632 5.64 3.24 -24.36
C ARG A 632 5.46 2.63 -25.75
N LYS A 633 5.25 3.47 -26.77
CA LYS A 633 5.07 3.06 -28.17
C LYS A 633 6.38 2.62 -28.83
N GLU A 634 7.52 3.01 -28.28
CA GLU A 634 8.86 2.74 -28.82
C GLU A 634 9.71 1.90 -27.86
N ASN A 635 9.72 2.26 -26.57
CA ASN A 635 10.42 1.60 -25.48
C ASN A 635 9.66 1.78 -24.15
N VAL A 636 8.90 0.75 -23.77
CA VAL A 636 8.11 0.72 -22.53
C VAL A 636 8.95 0.87 -21.25
N GLU A 637 10.21 0.45 -21.25
CA GLU A 637 11.09 0.55 -20.07
C GLU A 637 11.47 1.99 -19.73
N LYS A 638 11.27 2.94 -20.65
CA LYS A 638 11.53 4.37 -20.45
C LYS A 638 10.27 5.19 -20.21
N ALA A 639 9.10 4.56 -20.29
CA ALA A 639 7.82 5.24 -20.26
C ALA A 639 7.26 5.42 -18.84
N TYR A 640 7.66 4.53 -17.93
CA TYR A 640 7.09 4.40 -16.60
C TYR A 640 8.18 4.38 -15.53
N PHE A 641 8.04 5.27 -14.54
CA PHE A 641 8.91 5.40 -13.37
C PHE A 641 8.42 4.55 -12.20
N HIS A 642 7.16 4.09 -12.23
CA HIS A 642 6.53 3.31 -11.15
C HIS A 642 6.38 4.07 -9.83
N CYS A 643 6.26 5.39 -9.93
CA CYS A 643 5.93 6.28 -8.82
C CYS A 643 4.97 7.37 -9.27
N HIS A 644 4.18 7.88 -8.33
CA HIS A 644 3.25 8.98 -8.50
C HIS A 644 3.02 9.57 -7.11
N THR A 645 3.57 10.77 -6.87
CA THR A 645 3.53 11.40 -5.54
C THR A 645 2.81 12.74 -5.62
N ASP A 646 1.61 12.79 -5.05
CA ASP A 646 0.76 13.98 -4.99
C ASP A 646 1.20 14.96 -3.92
N ILE A 647 1.40 16.22 -4.32
CA ILE A 647 1.83 17.31 -3.44
C ILE A 647 0.76 18.40 -3.46
N THR A 648 0.04 18.53 -2.34
CA THR A 648 -1.11 19.45 -2.21
C THR A 648 -0.70 20.79 -1.58
N ILE A 649 -1.16 21.90 -2.16
CA ILE A 649 -1.07 23.22 -1.53
C ILE A 649 -2.35 23.46 -0.71
N PRO A 650 -2.24 23.77 0.60
CA PRO A 650 -3.40 24.15 1.40
C PRO A 650 -4.13 25.39 0.85
N TYR A 651 -5.46 25.45 0.91
CA TYR A 651 -6.22 26.60 0.41
C TYR A 651 -5.78 27.94 1.02
N GLU A 652 -5.41 27.97 2.30
CA GLU A 652 -4.94 29.17 3.00
C GLU A 652 -3.60 29.71 2.49
N GLU A 653 -2.82 28.90 1.79
CA GLU A 653 -1.55 29.28 1.17
C GLU A 653 -1.71 29.75 -0.29
N LEU A 654 -2.93 29.78 -0.85
CA LEU A 654 -3.18 30.15 -2.25
C LEU A 654 -3.64 31.59 -2.41
N GLU A 655 -2.96 32.31 -3.30
CA GLU A 655 -3.41 33.62 -3.76
C GLU A 655 -4.41 33.49 -4.91
N GLU A 656 -4.05 32.74 -5.94
CA GLU A 656 -4.85 32.67 -7.16
C GLU A 656 -4.63 31.37 -7.94
N ILE A 657 -5.71 30.83 -8.50
CA ILE A 657 -5.65 29.90 -9.64
C ILE A 657 -6.45 30.53 -10.77
N SER A 658 -5.80 30.81 -11.89
CA SER A 658 -6.46 31.33 -13.08
C SER A 658 -6.05 30.60 -14.35
N VAL A 659 -7.02 30.40 -15.24
CA VAL A 659 -6.79 29.82 -16.56
C VAL A 659 -6.72 30.94 -17.61
N VAL A 660 -5.65 30.92 -18.41
CA VAL A 660 -5.43 31.88 -19.49
C VAL A 660 -5.96 31.29 -20.78
N THR A 661 -6.99 31.92 -21.32
CA THR A 661 -7.64 31.51 -22.58
C THR A 661 -6.77 31.83 -23.80
N LYS A 662 -7.10 31.25 -24.95
CA LYS A 662 -6.46 31.54 -26.26
C LYS A 662 -6.43 33.02 -26.64
N ASN A 663 -7.37 33.81 -26.13
CA ASN A 663 -7.46 35.26 -26.39
C ASN A 663 -6.70 36.11 -25.36
N GLY A 664 -6.00 35.48 -24.40
CA GLY A 664 -5.28 36.16 -23.33
C GLY A 664 -6.15 36.61 -22.16
N ASN A 665 -7.44 36.29 -22.14
CA ASN A 665 -8.29 36.56 -20.97
C ASN A 665 -7.96 35.60 -19.83
N HIS A 666 -7.95 36.11 -18.60
CA HIS A 666 -7.78 35.33 -17.38
C HIS A 666 -9.17 35.01 -16.78
N ILE A 667 -9.49 33.74 -16.64
CA ILE A 667 -10.66 33.28 -15.87
C ILE A 667 -10.14 32.84 -14.51
N ILE A 668 -10.52 33.56 -13.46
CA ILE A 668 -10.11 33.25 -12.09
C ILE A 668 -11.03 32.16 -11.55
N LEU A 669 -10.44 31.05 -11.14
CA LEU A 669 -11.16 29.91 -10.57
C LEU A 669 -11.20 30.03 -9.04
N LEU A 670 -10.06 30.38 -8.46
CA LEU A 670 -9.84 30.53 -7.03
C LEU A 670 -9.10 31.83 -6.75
N LYS A 671 -9.53 32.57 -5.73
CA LYS A 671 -8.84 33.76 -5.21
C LYS A 671 -8.83 33.72 -3.68
N ASP A 672 -7.68 33.96 -3.07
CA ASP A 672 -7.49 34.01 -1.62
C ASP A 672 -8.08 32.78 -0.90
N GLY A 673 -7.75 31.58 -1.40
CA GLY A 673 -8.22 30.31 -0.84
C GLY A 673 -9.70 29.98 -1.06
N ARG A 674 -10.44 30.76 -1.87
CA ARG A 674 -11.88 30.57 -2.11
C ARG A 674 -12.22 30.46 -3.59
N PHE A 675 -13.19 29.61 -3.91
CA PHE A 675 -13.69 29.48 -5.29
C PHE A 675 -14.49 30.73 -5.66
N VAL A 676 -14.14 31.37 -6.77
CA VAL A 676 -14.79 32.62 -7.24
C VAL A 676 -15.47 32.48 -8.60
N LEU A 677 -15.32 31.34 -9.25
CA LEU A 677 -15.99 31.04 -10.51
C LEU A 677 -17.51 30.91 -10.27
N PRO A 678 -18.38 31.62 -11.02
CA PRO A 678 -19.83 31.45 -10.87
C PRO A 678 -20.27 30.00 -11.06
N GLY A 679 -21.11 29.49 -10.16
CA GLY A 679 -21.55 28.08 -10.14
C GLY A 679 -20.73 27.17 -9.21
N THR A 680 -19.69 27.70 -8.55
CA THR A 680 -18.84 26.97 -7.60
C THR A 680 -19.05 27.38 -6.15
N GLU A 681 -20.05 28.23 -5.87
CA GLU A 681 -20.27 28.85 -4.56
C GLU A 681 -20.49 27.82 -3.45
N VAL A 682 -21.11 26.68 -3.77
CA VAL A 682 -21.38 25.59 -2.82
C VAL A 682 -20.09 25.02 -2.20
N LEU A 683 -18.96 25.07 -2.91
CA LEU A 683 -17.67 24.63 -2.38
C LEU A 683 -17.18 25.54 -1.26
N ASN A 684 -17.64 26.78 -1.19
CA ASN A 684 -17.25 27.71 -0.12
C ASN A 684 -18.13 27.60 1.13
N GLU A 685 -19.23 26.86 1.09
CA GLU A 685 -20.14 26.73 2.25
C GLU A 685 -19.46 26.12 3.48
N PRO A 686 -18.70 25.00 3.38
CA PRO A 686 -17.97 24.48 4.52
C PRO A 686 -16.93 25.47 5.08
N LEU A 687 -16.26 26.23 4.21
CA LEU A 687 -15.21 27.18 4.61
C LEU A 687 -15.71 28.32 5.50
N LYS A 688 -17.03 28.53 5.61
CA LYS A 688 -17.62 29.52 6.53
C LYS A 688 -17.42 29.11 7.99
N GLU A 689 -17.32 27.82 8.28
CA GLU A 689 -17.08 27.30 9.64
C GLU A 689 -15.69 27.66 10.20
N LEU A 690 -14.75 28.05 9.33
CA LEU A 690 -13.39 28.46 9.73
C LEU A 690 -13.27 29.96 10.01
N THR A 691 -14.29 30.75 9.66
CA THR A 691 -14.30 32.21 9.82
C THR A 691 -15.08 32.70 11.04
N ASP A 692 -15.78 31.78 11.71
CA ASP A 692 -16.47 31.98 12.99
C ASP A 692 -15.60 31.43 14.14
#